data_AF-A0A7W9T632-F1
#
_entry.id   AF-A0A7W9T632-F1
#
_cell.length_a   1.000
_cell.length_b   1.000
_cell.length_c   1.000
_cell.angle_alpha   90.00
_cell.angle_beta   90.00
_cell.angle_gamma   90.00
#
_symmetry.space_group_name_H-M   'P 1'
#
loop_
_entity.id
_entity.type
_entity.pdbx_description
1 polymer ?
#
loop_
_entity_poly.entity_id
_entity_poly.type
_entity_poly.pdbx_seq_one_letter_code
_entity_poly.pdbx_strand_id
1 'polypeptide(L)'
;MIKKFLLLWLLATTTLGWAQQPSRPLPVFDAGDLAAETAAALSTLESARIATGVLLDRAVMVSDPHLYTGGFDSPVTTYAAWQQQYWQFYQSALDRSGLLTPEQLEANIQTRLQRGELPLLVLDYSYNELLPDAAAQGLIRIDSVNERVYDGPDRSRSPYTTGRVFAIAVPGYVHRSQTTSLYVGTEFYFGNAASPSSLYVNLGDNLGFRNVTMGSTVPLSSTSATQSSASASAAPNITVYNALEAAGANAVLRQGRPSVPPDMALSISATRTWPGSSPASAIAWVKWGRGNSSGKFRKPLVFVEGIDFPRYSGDPDDLALNYLVAYPPTSPGITNIPLNHPQFGVGYRQGEAGWNEMIEFNEEYPSLEKLPALRQALQEPANPQEQGYDIIYLDYTDGADVIQNNAMTLVDLLTHISNNRVPDGEETIVLGASMGGQVARFALAWMEQQNLCHNTKLYISFDSPHRGGNIVLGVQHMLDRLSGVSPFGGRFRDKREMLKRPASQQMLIYHYDADATTLRNGWQNWQNSPGSFPSHMRKVAVSNGDVTGRTLPNYHPGMMILRTTGIAPPGWGRNEAFALPGRSFKGDNNTVFAYRRPYGIRWHTKQVNPGTTPYDTSPGGTRTTAKTFNNENWLTRQYFDTGASIDTFIPLISALGITDAGSIGAANVNYNVQANIPESDRPNPSKYPFDAYFAPGTSEPHVQITNGQASSQGKPSYYSNNGAWVQNEMLESSHRLPTTLTSGYNYGSLFRRLLPSVTIAAGGILSINQTGLPVSGGTSATRVPPTDASFDLYTSACGSVVTVQQDGRFVVGNADGQRSATVRFGRGSLLDLRNRGLVTVHTGSVLRIQDGATLVVRNGSTLQNNGQIVIESGAFICIERGGSIQGQQPTYQSGVNSGANPTLGLGSLDCQAAPTPTCSPAWITLQKSTTAEVCIGSVVDISAISNNGAQVTAWRVDNGSLLSESPTGAMVQVGSYPGTTTIYADYTAAPGCPGSGTATTYINVVNQLYGQSCDQMRMANTPAAVYPNPADTYVDVRNPFTNDKPYHVELYNDRGRLLLSQTGRESVIHLETKVFPAGLYHIQVRQGKTMHRFNIAIQH
;
A
#
# COMPACT_ATOMS: atom_id res chain seq x y z
N MET A 1 6.18 52.71 -18.34
CA MET A 1 7.57 53.08 -17.99
C MET A 1 7.52 54.21 -16.95
N ILE A 2 8.21 54.06 -15.82
CA ILE A 2 8.62 55.08 -14.82
C ILE A 2 7.68 56.30 -14.60
N LYS A 3 6.80 56.22 -13.58
CA LYS A 3 6.50 57.27 -12.55
C LYS A 3 5.28 56.86 -11.71
N LYS A 4 5.51 56.11 -10.61
CA LYS A 4 4.65 55.99 -9.41
C LYS A 4 5.37 55.14 -8.35
N PHE A 5 6.52 55.64 -7.91
CA PHE A 5 7.17 55.28 -6.64
C PHE A 5 6.91 56.45 -5.66
N LEU A 6 6.99 56.19 -4.34
CA LEU A 6 6.52 57.03 -3.22
C LEU A 6 5.00 57.07 -3.01
N LEU A 7 4.47 56.03 -2.33
CA LEU A 7 3.50 56.21 -1.23
C LEU A 7 3.48 54.97 -0.30
N LEU A 8 4.66 54.51 0.14
CA LEU A 8 4.83 53.19 0.78
C LEU A 8 5.79 53.23 1.99
N TRP A 9 5.85 54.36 2.71
CA TRP A 9 6.83 54.57 3.78
C TRP A 9 6.36 55.49 4.92
N LEU A 10 5.16 55.25 5.46
CA LEU A 10 4.72 55.77 6.76
C LEU A 10 3.60 54.87 7.32
N LEU A 11 3.59 54.68 8.65
CA LEU A 11 2.71 53.78 9.43
C LEU A 11 3.12 52.29 9.51
N ALA A 12 4.38 52.06 9.87
CA ALA A 12 4.71 50.99 10.81
C ALA A 12 5.07 51.63 12.16
N THR A 13 4.28 51.36 13.22
CA THR A 13 4.64 51.27 14.65
C THR A 13 3.41 51.44 15.55
N THR A 14 2.81 50.32 15.97
CA THR A 14 2.29 50.15 17.34
C THR A 14 2.41 48.67 17.69
N THR A 15 3.31 48.36 18.61
CA THR A 15 3.34 47.09 19.34
C THR A 15 2.26 47.08 20.43
N LEU A 16 1.89 45.88 20.90
CA LEU A 16 0.93 45.48 21.97
C LEU A 16 -0.19 44.61 21.38
N GLY A 17 -0.49 43.41 21.89
CA GLY A 17 0.19 42.63 22.92
C GLY A 17 -0.23 41.15 22.82
N TRP A 18 0.64 40.23 23.19
CA TRP A 18 0.38 38.78 23.06
C TRP A 18 -0.48 38.28 24.23
N ALA A 19 -1.71 37.84 23.93
CA ALA A 19 -2.51 37.04 24.85
C ALA A 19 -2.43 35.57 24.44
N GLN A 20 -1.57 34.79 25.12
CA GLN A 20 -1.62 33.33 25.04
C GLN A 20 -2.92 32.87 25.70
N GLN A 21 -3.82 32.22 24.94
CA GLN A 21 -4.88 31.41 25.54
C GLN A 21 -4.44 29.94 25.61
N PRO A 22 -4.72 29.24 26.72
CA PRO A 22 -4.28 27.86 26.92
C PRO A 22 -5.04 26.88 26.03
N SER A 23 -4.37 25.76 25.76
CA SER A 23 -4.82 24.64 24.93
C SER A 23 -6.25 24.16 25.25
N ARG A 24 -7.18 24.45 24.34
CA ARG A 24 -8.36 23.60 24.10
C ARG A 24 -8.09 22.72 22.88
N PRO A 25 -8.67 21.51 22.79
CA PRO A 25 -8.64 20.75 21.54
C PRO A 25 -9.26 21.60 20.43
N LEU A 26 -8.55 21.74 19.32
CA LEU A 26 -8.98 22.59 18.21
C LEU A 26 -10.26 22.00 17.59
N PRO A 27 -11.34 22.78 17.45
CA PRO A 27 -12.43 22.36 16.57
C PRO A 27 -11.91 22.23 15.14
N VAL A 28 -12.52 21.33 14.37
CA VAL A 28 -12.26 21.18 12.93
C VAL A 28 -12.68 22.48 12.24
N PHE A 29 -11.70 23.36 12.00
CA PHE A 29 -11.93 24.60 11.27
C PHE A 29 -11.82 24.32 9.77
N ASP A 30 -12.96 24.32 9.10
CA ASP A 30 -13.10 24.41 7.64
C ASP A 30 -12.24 25.58 7.08
N ALA A 31 -11.79 25.48 5.82
CA ALA A 31 -11.16 26.58 5.09
C ALA A 31 -12.20 27.56 4.50
N GLY A 32 -13.48 27.21 4.55
CA GLY A 32 -14.61 27.96 3.99
C GLY A 32 -14.70 27.79 2.48
N ASP A 33 -15.92 27.63 1.98
CA ASP A 33 -16.17 27.53 0.54
C ASP A 33 -16.13 28.91 -0.15
N LEU A 34 -15.30 29.03 -1.19
CA LEU A 34 -15.10 30.32 -1.88
C LEU A 34 -16.37 30.79 -2.61
N ALA A 35 -17.17 29.89 -3.20
CA ALA A 35 -18.35 30.28 -3.97
C ALA A 35 -19.46 30.80 -3.04
N ALA A 36 -19.69 30.12 -1.91
CA ALA A 36 -20.62 30.56 -0.87
C ALA A 36 -20.20 31.90 -0.25
N GLU A 37 -18.91 32.10 0.04
CA GLU A 37 -18.39 33.37 0.54
C GLU A 37 -18.59 34.51 -0.47
N THR A 38 -18.40 34.27 -1.78
CA THR A 38 -18.63 35.27 -2.84
C THR A 38 -20.12 35.64 -2.95
N ALA A 39 -21.01 34.65 -3.01
CA ALA A 39 -22.45 34.87 -3.09
C ALA A 39 -23.00 35.59 -1.84
N ALA A 40 -22.41 35.34 -0.66
CA ALA A 40 -22.71 36.03 0.58
C ALA A 40 -22.21 37.49 0.58
N ALA A 41 -20.99 37.75 0.10
CA ALA A 41 -20.44 39.11 0.06
C ALA A 41 -21.32 40.09 -0.74
N LEU A 42 -21.96 39.61 -1.81
CA LEU A 42 -22.84 40.38 -2.70
C LEU A 42 -24.34 40.26 -2.34
N SER A 43 -24.72 39.51 -1.31
CA SER A 43 -26.14 39.31 -0.93
C SER A 43 -26.84 40.56 -0.37
N THR A 44 -26.08 41.64 -0.10
CA THR A 44 -26.58 42.94 0.39
C THR A 44 -26.88 43.95 -0.71
N LEU A 45 -26.76 43.57 -1.98
CA LEU A 45 -27.18 44.37 -3.14
C LEU A 45 -28.68 44.20 -3.43
N GLU A 46 -29.35 45.28 -3.85
CA GLU A 46 -30.77 45.28 -4.16
C GLU A 46 -31.10 44.50 -5.44
N SER A 47 -31.78 43.35 -5.28
CA SER A 47 -32.19 42.47 -6.38
C SER A 47 -33.02 43.17 -7.47
N ALA A 48 -33.86 44.14 -7.09
CA ALA A 48 -34.67 44.93 -8.03
C ALA A 48 -33.84 45.77 -9.01
N ARG A 49 -32.54 45.99 -8.75
CA ARG A 49 -31.63 46.71 -9.66
C ARG A 49 -30.92 45.78 -10.66
N ILE A 50 -31.08 44.46 -10.54
CA ILE A 50 -30.46 43.42 -11.37
C ILE A 50 -31.52 42.94 -12.38
N ALA A 51 -31.72 43.72 -13.44
CA ALA A 51 -32.86 43.59 -14.36
C ALA A 51 -32.96 42.23 -15.09
N THR A 52 -31.83 41.52 -15.25
CA THR A 52 -31.77 40.20 -15.90
C THR A 52 -32.10 39.02 -14.98
N GLY A 53 -32.20 39.26 -13.66
CA GLY A 53 -32.28 38.18 -12.65
C GLY A 53 -30.97 37.41 -12.44
N VAL A 54 -29.88 37.79 -13.13
CA VAL A 54 -28.57 37.13 -13.09
C VAL A 54 -27.49 38.18 -12.85
N LEU A 55 -26.77 38.10 -11.73
CA LEU A 55 -25.61 38.96 -11.46
C LEU A 55 -24.34 38.11 -11.50
N LEU A 56 -23.53 38.31 -12.54
CA LEU A 56 -22.37 37.49 -12.87
C LEU A 56 -21.35 37.44 -11.71
N ASP A 57 -21.12 38.56 -11.04
CA ASP A 57 -20.20 38.69 -9.90
C ASP A 57 -20.50 37.74 -8.72
N ARG A 58 -21.72 37.18 -8.64
CA ARG A 58 -22.14 36.27 -7.55
C ARG A 58 -21.55 34.86 -7.65
N ALA A 59 -21.06 34.47 -8.82
CA ALA A 59 -20.47 33.15 -9.07
C ALA A 59 -18.99 33.27 -9.43
N VAL A 60 -18.17 32.27 -9.07
CA VAL A 60 -16.75 32.32 -9.40
C VAL A 60 -16.52 31.95 -10.88
N MET A 61 -16.16 32.95 -11.70
CA MET A 61 -15.80 32.80 -13.11
C MET A 61 -14.50 32.00 -13.25
N VAL A 62 -14.62 30.75 -13.69
CA VAL A 62 -13.51 29.91 -14.16
C VAL A 62 -13.45 29.95 -15.69
N SER A 63 -14.60 29.96 -16.37
CA SER A 63 -14.73 30.27 -17.80
C SER A 63 -15.07 31.74 -18.00
N ASP A 64 -14.58 32.33 -19.09
CA ASP A 64 -14.87 33.73 -19.46
C ASP A 64 -16.11 33.79 -20.39
N PRO A 65 -17.30 34.19 -19.89
CA PRO A 65 -18.51 34.24 -20.70
C PRO A 65 -18.49 35.35 -21.76
N HIS A 66 -17.60 36.34 -21.63
CA HIS A 66 -17.49 37.46 -22.57
C HIS A 66 -17.01 37.03 -23.96
N LEU A 67 -16.41 35.84 -24.08
CA LEU A 67 -15.99 35.28 -25.37
C LEU A 67 -17.15 34.61 -26.13
N TYR A 68 -18.24 34.26 -25.45
CA TYR A 68 -19.32 33.45 -26.00
C TYR A 68 -20.57 34.29 -26.24
N THR A 69 -20.45 35.42 -26.96
CA THR A 69 -21.57 36.34 -27.20
C THR A 69 -22.58 35.85 -28.24
N GLY A 70 -22.28 34.74 -28.92
CA GLY A 70 -23.08 34.21 -30.04
C GLY A 70 -22.67 34.77 -31.41
N GLY A 71 -21.69 35.67 -31.51
CA GLY A 71 -21.12 36.09 -32.78
C GLY A 71 -20.38 34.95 -33.50
N PHE A 72 -20.18 35.07 -34.82
CA PHE A 72 -19.46 34.07 -35.63
C PHE A 72 -18.01 33.81 -35.17
N ASP A 73 -17.41 34.75 -34.42
CA ASP A 73 -16.07 34.63 -33.82
C ASP A 73 -16.07 33.90 -32.45
N SER A 74 -17.22 33.43 -31.96
CA SER A 74 -17.33 32.74 -30.66
C SER A 74 -16.52 31.44 -30.64
N PRO A 75 -15.73 31.14 -29.58
CA PRO A 75 -14.91 29.93 -29.53
C PRO A 75 -15.72 28.63 -29.60
N VAL A 76 -15.12 27.60 -30.20
CA VAL A 76 -15.61 26.22 -30.12
C VAL A 76 -15.69 25.81 -28.65
N THR A 77 -16.85 25.29 -28.23
CA THR A 77 -17.12 24.95 -26.83
C THR A 77 -17.06 23.44 -26.63
N THR A 78 -16.35 23.00 -25.57
CA THR A 78 -16.33 21.59 -25.15
C THR A 78 -17.41 21.35 -24.08
N TYR A 79 -17.86 20.10 -23.91
CA TYR A 79 -18.87 19.76 -22.89
C TYR A 79 -18.47 20.25 -21.48
N ALA A 80 -17.23 19.97 -21.04
CA ALA A 80 -16.73 20.46 -19.75
C ALA A 80 -16.68 22.00 -19.63
N ALA A 81 -16.37 22.72 -20.72
CA ALA A 81 -16.39 24.18 -20.73
C ALA A 81 -17.82 24.74 -20.67
N TRP A 82 -18.75 24.10 -21.38
CA TRP A 82 -20.19 24.42 -21.35
C TRP A 82 -20.78 24.16 -19.97
N GLN A 83 -20.48 23.02 -19.36
CA GLN A 83 -20.90 22.67 -18.00
C GLN A 83 -20.40 23.68 -16.96
N GLN A 84 -19.15 24.12 -17.06
CA GLN A 84 -18.60 25.16 -16.19
C GLN A 84 -19.31 26.51 -16.37
N GLN A 85 -19.66 26.88 -17.62
CA GLN A 85 -20.50 28.06 -17.88
C GLN A 85 -21.89 27.90 -17.26
N TYR A 86 -22.57 26.76 -17.47
CA TYR A 86 -23.87 26.48 -16.88
C TYR A 86 -23.86 26.62 -15.35
N TRP A 87 -22.83 26.12 -14.66
CA TRP A 87 -22.68 26.33 -13.23
C TRP A 87 -22.53 27.80 -12.83
N GLN A 88 -21.69 28.55 -13.55
CA GLN A 88 -21.50 29.97 -13.27
C GLN A 88 -22.82 30.74 -13.39
N PHE A 89 -23.65 30.43 -14.37
CA PHE A 89 -24.98 31.03 -14.52
C PHE A 89 -25.97 30.54 -13.45
N TYR A 90 -25.98 29.23 -13.13
CA TYR A 90 -26.75 28.67 -12.02
C TYR A 90 -26.42 29.36 -10.69
N GLN A 91 -25.14 29.65 -10.42
CA GLN A 91 -24.71 30.35 -9.22
C GLN A 91 -25.01 31.87 -9.27
N SER A 92 -24.93 32.48 -10.45
CA SER A 92 -25.18 33.92 -10.67
C SER A 92 -26.66 34.29 -10.58
N ALA A 93 -27.55 33.33 -10.84
CA ALA A 93 -28.99 33.53 -10.79
C ALA A 93 -29.48 33.87 -9.36
N LEU A 94 -30.39 34.85 -9.29
CA LEU A 94 -31.04 35.29 -8.04
C LEU A 94 -32.17 34.33 -7.62
N ASP A 95 -32.84 33.71 -8.59
CA ASP A 95 -33.76 32.59 -8.40
C ASP A 95 -33.25 31.38 -9.19
N ARG A 96 -33.32 30.20 -8.57
CA ARG A 96 -32.87 28.92 -9.12
C ARG A 96 -34.00 27.89 -9.18
N SER A 97 -35.22 28.27 -8.80
CA SER A 97 -36.38 27.37 -8.66
C SER A 97 -36.75 26.62 -9.95
N GLY A 98 -36.48 27.22 -11.12
CA GLY A 98 -36.68 26.63 -12.44
C GLY A 98 -35.42 26.05 -13.10
N LEU A 99 -34.27 25.98 -12.41
CA LEU A 99 -33.01 25.48 -12.97
C LEU A 99 -32.70 24.07 -12.46
N LEU A 100 -32.22 23.20 -13.35
CA LEU A 100 -31.75 21.86 -12.96
C LEU A 100 -30.51 21.98 -12.05
N THR A 101 -30.45 21.15 -11.01
CA THR A 101 -29.19 20.94 -10.29
C THR A 101 -28.19 20.18 -11.17
N PRO A 102 -26.88 20.24 -10.87
CA PRO A 102 -25.87 19.47 -11.59
C PRO A 102 -26.19 17.98 -11.72
N GLU A 103 -26.66 17.39 -10.62
CA GLU A 103 -27.01 15.98 -10.55
C GLU A 103 -28.26 15.63 -11.39
N GLN A 104 -29.23 16.55 -11.50
CA GLN A 104 -30.41 16.37 -12.37
C GLN A 104 -30.07 16.51 -13.85
N LEU A 105 -29.20 17.47 -14.20
CA LEU A 105 -28.75 17.68 -15.57
C LEU A 105 -28.02 16.44 -16.11
N GLU A 106 -27.07 15.91 -15.34
CA GLU A 106 -26.32 14.71 -15.73
C GLU A 106 -27.26 13.49 -15.87
N ALA A 107 -28.19 13.27 -14.93
CA ALA A 107 -29.18 12.20 -15.04
C ALA A 107 -30.06 12.29 -16.30
N ASN A 108 -30.47 13.49 -16.70
CA ASN A 108 -31.24 13.72 -17.93
C ASN A 108 -30.40 13.43 -19.19
N ILE A 109 -29.12 13.82 -19.19
CA ILE A 109 -28.17 13.52 -20.28
C ILE A 109 -27.97 12.01 -20.42
N GLN A 110 -27.70 11.31 -19.31
CA GLN A 110 -27.51 9.86 -19.29
C GLN A 110 -28.73 9.10 -19.83
N THR A 111 -29.94 9.55 -19.51
CA THR A 111 -31.20 8.97 -20.02
C THR A 111 -31.32 9.03 -21.55
N ARG A 112 -30.67 10.02 -22.20
CA ARG A 112 -30.60 10.14 -23.67
C ARG A 112 -29.47 9.29 -24.27
N LEU A 113 -28.28 9.32 -23.65
CA LEU A 113 -27.14 8.51 -24.10
C LEU A 113 -27.48 7.01 -24.12
N GLN A 114 -28.23 6.52 -23.14
CA GLN A 114 -28.76 5.14 -23.08
C GLN A 114 -29.66 4.75 -24.27
N ARG A 115 -30.17 5.71 -25.05
CA ARG A 115 -31.02 5.50 -26.23
C ARG A 115 -30.27 5.63 -27.57
N GLY A 116 -28.96 5.90 -27.54
CA GLY A 116 -28.19 6.27 -28.74
C GLY A 116 -28.46 7.71 -29.23
N GLU A 117 -29.03 8.54 -28.36
CA GLU A 117 -29.35 9.95 -28.61
C GLU A 117 -28.31 10.85 -27.92
N LEU A 118 -27.53 11.62 -28.70
CA LEU A 118 -26.63 12.65 -28.17
C LEU A 118 -27.41 13.96 -27.98
N PRO A 119 -27.67 14.45 -26.77
CA PRO A 119 -28.45 15.67 -26.57
C PRO A 119 -27.65 16.92 -26.95
N LEU A 120 -28.23 17.81 -27.76
CA LEU A 120 -27.70 19.15 -27.99
C LEU A 120 -28.03 20.04 -26.79
N LEU A 121 -26.99 20.45 -26.07
CA LEU A 121 -27.08 21.37 -24.94
C LEU A 121 -26.91 22.81 -25.44
N VAL A 122 -27.78 23.72 -25.01
CA VAL A 122 -27.73 25.15 -25.36
C VAL A 122 -27.81 25.99 -24.10
N LEU A 123 -26.89 26.95 -23.96
CA LEU A 123 -26.85 27.94 -22.89
C LEU A 123 -27.08 29.32 -23.51
N ASP A 124 -28.06 30.06 -23.00
CA ASP A 124 -28.49 31.35 -23.56
C ASP A 124 -29.02 32.30 -22.48
N TYR A 125 -28.16 33.16 -21.93
CA TYR A 125 -28.52 34.09 -20.86
C TYR A 125 -28.10 35.51 -21.17
N SER A 126 -28.99 36.46 -20.89
CA SER A 126 -28.62 37.83 -20.57
C SER A 126 -28.21 37.94 -19.10
N TYR A 127 -27.16 38.69 -18.77
CA TYR A 127 -26.68 38.89 -17.41
C TYR A 127 -26.36 40.35 -17.12
N ASN A 128 -26.36 40.71 -15.84
CA ASN A 128 -25.75 41.93 -15.33
C ASN A 128 -24.39 41.62 -14.70
N GLU A 129 -23.45 42.57 -14.77
CA GLU A 129 -22.12 42.51 -14.15
C GLU A 129 -21.81 43.89 -13.55
N LEU A 130 -21.10 43.96 -12.42
CA LEU A 130 -20.67 45.23 -11.82
C LEU A 130 -19.69 45.99 -12.73
N LEU A 131 -19.90 47.30 -12.88
CA LEU A 131 -18.93 48.19 -13.51
C LEU A 131 -17.56 48.09 -12.78
N PRO A 132 -16.44 47.92 -13.50
CA PRO A 132 -15.11 47.77 -12.88
C PRO A 132 -14.69 48.94 -11.96
N ASP A 133 -15.30 50.12 -12.14
CA ASP A 133 -15.09 51.31 -11.34
C ASP A 133 -16.32 51.72 -10.49
N ALA A 134 -17.34 50.86 -10.35
CA ALA A 134 -18.57 51.13 -9.59
C ALA A 134 -18.31 51.68 -8.18
N ALA A 135 -17.29 51.15 -7.48
CA ALA A 135 -16.90 51.61 -6.15
C ALA A 135 -16.24 53.00 -6.18
N ALA A 136 -15.44 53.31 -7.20
CA ALA A 136 -14.82 54.62 -7.39
C ALA A 136 -15.83 55.69 -7.82
N GLN A 137 -16.88 55.28 -8.56
CA GLN A 137 -18.01 56.14 -8.94
C GLN A 137 -19.07 56.32 -7.83
N GLY A 138 -18.94 55.64 -6.68
CA GLY A 138 -19.91 55.71 -5.58
C GLY A 138 -21.25 55.00 -5.86
N LEU A 139 -21.29 54.10 -6.84
CA LEU A 139 -22.45 53.28 -7.22
C LEU A 139 -22.59 52.03 -6.33
N ILE A 140 -21.49 51.56 -5.75
CA ILE A 140 -21.43 50.55 -4.68
C ILE A 140 -20.50 51.00 -3.54
N ARG A 141 -20.65 50.42 -2.35
CA ARG A 141 -19.74 50.56 -1.21
C ARG A 141 -19.22 49.20 -0.76
N ILE A 142 -17.90 49.03 -0.78
CA ILE A 142 -17.22 47.82 -0.29
C ILE A 142 -16.87 47.99 1.19
N ASP A 143 -17.34 47.09 2.04
CA ASP A 143 -16.93 46.96 3.44
C ASP A 143 -15.93 45.81 3.56
N SER A 144 -14.64 46.14 3.56
CA SER A 144 -13.55 45.16 3.58
C SER A 144 -13.20 44.62 4.99
N VAL A 145 -13.91 45.09 6.02
CA VAL A 145 -13.80 44.59 7.40
C VAL A 145 -14.87 43.55 7.67
N ASN A 146 -16.10 43.79 7.19
CA ASN A 146 -17.24 42.88 7.33
C ASN A 146 -17.44 41.95 6.11
N GLU A 147 -16.63 42.11 5.05
CA GLU A 147 -16.61 41.24 3.87
C GLU A 147 -17.94 41.31 3.08
N ARG A 148 -18.47 42.53 2.91
CA ARG A 148 -19.78 42.81 2.26
C ARG A 148 -19.73 43.95 1.25
N VAL A 149 -20.62 43.90 0.26
CA VAL A 149 -20.80 44.93 -0.77
C VAL A 149 -22.24 45.43 -0.71
N TYR A 150 -22.40 46.74 -0.60
CA TYR A 150 -23.70 47.42 -0.49
C TYR A 150 -23.92 48.32 -1.70
N ASP A 151 -25.18 48.62 -2.02
CA ASP A 151 -25.52 49.73 -2.90
C ASP A 151 -24.90 51.04 -2.41
N GLY A 152 -24.38 51.82 -3.34
CA GLY A 152 -23.74 53.11 -3.06
C GLY A 152 -24.74 54.23 -2.81
N PRO A 153 -24.25 55.41 -2.37
CA PRO A 153 -25.06 56.61 -2.23
C PRO A 153 -25.59 57.14 -3.57
N ASP A 154 -24.88 56.94 -4.70
CA ASP A 154 -25.41 57.28 -6.02
C ASP A 154 -26.32 56.15 -6.54
N ARG A 155 -27.63 56.40 -6.46
CA ARG A 155 -28.67 55.51 -7.00
C ARG A 155 -29.25 55.98 -8.33
N SER A 156 -28.79 57.12 -8.86
CA SER A 156 -29.30 57.71 -10.11
C SER A 156 -28.86 56.93 -11.36
N ARG A 157 -27.80 56.14 -11.24
CA ARG A 157 -27.21 55.33 -12.32
C ARG A 157 -27.12 53.86 -11.90
N SER A 158 -27.19 52.95 -12.87
CA SER A 158 -26.96 51.52 -12.63
C SER A 158 -25.51 51.28 -12.21
N PRO A 159 -25.22 50.47 -11.18
CA PRO A 159 -23.87 49.95 -10.93
C PRO A 159 -23.48 48.84 -11.91
N TYR A 160 -24.42 48.38 -12.75
CA TYR A 160 -24.26 47.22 -13.63
C TYR A 160 -24.22 47.56 -15.11
N THR A 161 -23.37 46.84 -15.86
CA THR A 161 -23.48 46.61 -17.31
C THR A 161 -24.50 45.50 -17.59
N THR A 162 -24.79 45.27 -18.88
CA THR A 162 -25.57 44.12 -19.36
C THR A 162 -24.79 43.40 -20.45
N GLY A 163 -24.67 42.08 -20.36
CA GLY A 163 -24.04 41.21 -21.37
C GLY A 163 -24.93 40.01 -21.73
N ARG A 164 -24.46 39.20 -22.69
CA ARG A 164 -25.13 37.95 -23.11
C ARG A 164 -24.10 36.83 -23.29
N VAL A 165 -24.50 35.60 -22.96
CA VAL A 165 -23.81 34.36 -23.30
C VAL A 165 -24.70 33.52 -24.24
N PHE A 166 -24.11 32.90 -25.26
CA PHE A 166 -24.70 31.90 -26.13
C PHE A 166 -23.66 30.82 -26.44
N ALA A 167 -23.83 29.61 -25.91
CA ALA A 167 -22.88 28.51 -26.04
C ALA A 167 -23.58 27.15 -26.20
N ILE A 168 -22.97 26.22 -26.93
CA ILE A 168 -23.51 24.87 -27.14
C ILE A 168 -22.53 23.77 -26.74
N ALA A 169 -23.04 22.58 -26.46
CA ALA A 169 -22.25 21.36 -26.35
C ALA A 169 -23.03 20.13 -26.79
N VAL A 170 -22.31 19.06 -27.12
CA VAL A 170 -22.86 17.72 -27.34
C VAL A 170 -22.03 16.75 -26.49
N PRO A 171 -22.62 16.08 -25.47
CA PRO A 171 -21.92 15.08 -24.68
C PRO A 171 -21.98 13.71 -25.38
N GLY A 172 -20.87 12.97 -25.36
CA GLY A 172 -20.79 11.59 -25.88
C GLY A 172 -20.04 11.42 -27.21
N TYR A 173 -20.08 10.20 -27.75
CA TYR A 173 -19.28 9.73 -28.88
C TYR A 173 -20.15 9.29 -30.06
N VAL A 174 -19.61 9.38 -31.28
CA VAL A 174 -20.22 8.75 -32.47
C VAL A 174 -19.63 7.37 -32.68
N HIS A 175 -20.43 6.32 -32.45
CA HIS A 175 -19.96 4.93 -32.58
C HIS A 175 -19.87 4.53 -34.06
N ARG A 176 -18.72 3.96 -34.47
CA ARG A 176 -18.50 3.49 -35.86
C ARG A 176 -19.39 2.31 -36.29
N SER A 177 -20.03 1.63 -35.34
CA SER A 177 -20.81 0.41 -35.53
C SER A 177 -22.30 0.55 -35.19
N GLN A 178 -22.78 1.74 -34.80
CA GLN A 178 -24.17 1.98 -34.41
C GLN A 178 -24.73 3.27 -35.03
N THR A 179 -26.02 3.27 -35.34
CA THR A 179 -26.74 4.48 -35.78
C THR A 179 -26.89 5.45 -34.62
N THR A 180 -26.03 6.46 -34.55
CA THR A 180 -26.09 7.52 -33.53
C THR A 180 -26.91 8.70 -34.06
N SER A 181 -27.71 9.35 -33.22
CA SER A 181 -28.50 10.55 -33.61
C SER A 181 -28.26 11.72 -32.65
N LEU A 182 -28.25 12.94 -33.17
CA LEU A 182 -28.32 14.16 -32.37
C LEU A 182 -29.78 14.42 -31.96
N TYR A 183 -30.04 14.61 -30.67
CA TYR A 183 -31.35 14.98 -30.13
C TYR A 183 -31.40 16.48 -29.80
N VAL A 184 -32.42 17.18 -30.27
CA VAL A 184 -32.60 18.62 -30.00
C VAL A 184 -33.90 18.79 -29.21
N GLY A 185 -33.79 18.99 -27.89
CA GLY A 185 -34.93 19.04 -26.96
C GLY A 185 -35.02 20.35 -26.19
N THR A 186 -36.24 20.78 -25.82
CA THR A 186 -36.45 21.99 -25.01
C THR A 186 -35.91 21.85 -23.60
N GLU A 187 -35.84 20.62 -23.06
CA GLU A 187 -35.28 20.34 -21.74
C GLU A 187 -33.75 20.53 -21.65
N PHE A 188 -33.10 20.79 -22.79
CA PHE A 188 -31.67 21.07 -22.91
C PHE A 188 -31.37 22.52 -23.37
N TYR A 189 -32.38 23.39 -23.41
CA TYR A 189 -32.22 24.83 -23.66
C TYR A 189 -32.28 25.62 -22.34
N PHE A 190 -31.15 26.12 -21.89
CA PHE A 190 -30.99 26.74 -20.57
C PHE A 190 -30.77 28.25 -20.69
N GLY A 191 -31.67 29.05 -20.13
CA GLY A 191 -31.62 30.49 -20.30
C GLY A 191 -32.65 31.28 -19.51
N ASN A 192 -32.50 32.61 -19.55
CA ASN A 192 -33.59 33.56 -19.28
C ASN A 192 -34.20 34.12 -20.59
N ALA A 193 -33.71 33.69 -21.75
CA ALA A 193 -34.39 33.81 -23.04
C ALA A 193 -35.43 32.68 -23.23
N ALA A 194 -36.44 32.92 -24.07
CA ALA A 194 -37.46 31.91 -24.37
C ALA A 194 -36.92 30.88 -25.38
N SER A 195 -37.05 29.59 -25.08
CA SER A 195 -36.66 28.52 -26.01
C SER A 195 -37.36 28.69 -27.37
N PRO A 196 -36.62 28.68 -28.50
CA PRO A 196 -37.21 28.72 -29.83
C PRO A 196 -37.98 27.41 -30.13
N SER A 197 -38.86 27.44 -31.14
CA SER A 197 -39.56 26.25 -31.62
C SER A 197 -38.69 25.34 -32.51
N SER A 198 -37.62 25.88 -33.09
CA SER A 198 -36.65 25.15 -33.92
C SER A 198 -35.29 25.85 -33.96
N LEU A 199 -34.23 25.10 -34.24
CA LEU A 199 -32.85 25.60 -34.39
C LEU A 199 -32.28 25.24 -35.77
N TYR A 200 -31.42 26.09 -36.33
CA TYR A 200 -30.66 25.74 -37.52
C TYR A 200 -29.37 25.01 -37.13
N VAL A 201 -29.19 23.79 -37.60
CA VAL A 201 -28.06 22.91 -37.22
C VAL A 201 -27.31 22.41 -38.45
N ASN A 202 -25.99 22.63 -38.48
CA ASN A 202 -25.04 22.06 -39.43
C ASN A 202 -24.21 20.99 -38.71
N LEU A 203 -24.13 19.78 -39.27
CA LEU A 203 -23.48 18.62 -38.64
C LEU A 203 -22.08 18.32 -39.21
N GLY A 204 -21.53 19.22 -40.05
CA GLY A 204 -20.23 18.99 -40.70
C GLY A 204 -20.25 17.88 -41.77
N ASP A 205 -21.44 17.45 -42.21
CA ASP A 205 -21.67 16.38 -43.19
C ASP A 205 -21.73 16.88 -44.65
N ASN A 206 -21.26 18.10 -44.91
CA ASN A 206 -21.35 18.82 -46.18
C ASN A 206 -22.78 19.09 -46.69
N LEU A 207 -23.83 18.87 -45.89
CA LEU A 207 -25.22 19.18 -46.25
C LEU A 207 -25.67 20.59 -45.80
N GLY A 208 -24.83 21.30 -45.03
CA GLY A 208 -25.11 22.65 -44.53
C GLY A 208 -26.12 22.70 -43.37
N PHE A 209 -26.68 23.89 -43.14
CA PHE A 209 -27.66 24.12 -42.07
C PHE A 209 -29.03 23.52 -42.42
N ARG A 210 -29.56 22.69 -41.53
CA ARG A 210 -30.95 22.18 -41.55
C ARG A 210 -31.76 22.84 -40.45
N ASN A 211 -33.03 23.14 -40.68
CA ASN A 211 -33.94 23.53 -39.60
C ASN A 211 -34.39 22.27 -38.83
N VAL A 212 -34.21 22.25 -37.51
CA VAL A 212 -34.49 21.13 -36.62
C VAL A 212 -35.49 21.57 -35.57
N THR A 213 -36.69 20.98 -35.59
CA THR A 213 -37.76 21.27 -34.61
C THR A 213 -37.36 20.78 -33.22
N MET A 214 -37.66 21.55 -32.18
CA MET A 214 -37.48 21.08 -30.80
C MET A 214 -38.28 19.80 -30.53
N GLY A 215 -37.70 18.89 -29.78
CA GLY A 215 -38.23 17.56 -29.49
C GLY A 215 -37.88 16.47 -30.52
N SER A 216 -37.05 16.76 -31.54
CA SER A 216 -36.74 15.83 -32.63
C SER A 216 -35.29 15.31 -32.61
N THR A 217 -35.04 14.22 -33.35
CA THR A 217 -33.72 13.63 -33.60
C THR A 217 -33.27 13.83 -35.04
N VAL A 218 -31.96 13.95 -35.25
CA VAL A 218 -31.32 14.01 -36.57
C VAL A 218 -30.20 12.95 -36.64
N PRO A 219 -30.21 12.04 -37.62
CA PRO A 219 -29.21 10.99 -37.72
C PRO A 219 -27.82 11.54 -38.07
N LEU A 220 -26.77 10.98 -37.45
CA LEU A 220 -25.37 11.28 -37.75
C LEU A 220 -24.81 10.22 -38.71
N SER A 221 -24.07 10.65 -39.74
CA SER A 221 -23.50 9.75 -40.76
C SER A 221 -22.04 9.40 -40.45
N SER A 222 -21.59 8.24 -40.91
CA SER A 222 -20.20 7.77 -40.72
C SER A 222 -19.17 8.57 -41.55
N THR A 223 -19.60 9.33 -42.55
CA THR A 223 -18.76 10.20 -43.37
C THR A 223 -18.48 11.57 -42.74
N SER A 224 -19.23 11.98 -41.71
CA SER A 224 -18.87 13.16 -40.90
C SER A 224 -17.55 13.00 -40.14
N ALA A 225 -16.92 11.82 -40.15
CA ALA A 225 -15.99 11.37 -39.11
C ALA A 225 -14.56 11.01 -39.62
N THR A 226 -14.01 11.76 -40.58
CA THR A 226 -12.73 11.42 -41.24
C THR A 226 -11.52 12.27 -40.82
N GLN A 227 -10.66 11.68 -39.97
CA GLN A 227 -9.23 11.96 -39.63
C GLN A 227 -9.06 11.99 -38.10
N SER A 228 -7.93 11.69 -37.47
CA SER A 228 -6.72 10.90 -37.71
C SER A 228 -5.93 11.04 -36.39
N SER A 229 -5.26 9.98 -35.91
CA SER A 229 -4.79 9.88 -34.51
C SER A 229 -3.46 10.59 -34.22
N ALA A 230 -3.25 11.79 -34.78
CA ALA A 230 -2.13 12.67 -34.46
C ALA A 230 -2.48 14.12 -34.85
N SER A 231 -2.28 15.07 -33.94
CA SER A 231 -2.66 16.51 -34.02
C SER A 231 -4.18 16.80 -33.96
N ALA A 232 -4.57 17.56 -32.94
CA ALA A 232 -5.98 17.88 -32.63
C ALA A 232 -6.49 19.12 -33.38
N SER A 233 -6.52 19.09 -34.71
CA SER A 233 -6.86 20.28 -35.53
C SER A 233 -7.96 20.12 -36.59
N ALA A 234 -8.60 18.94 -36.71
CA ALA A 234 -9.67 18.72 -37.70
C ALA A 234 -10.73 17.69 -37.26
N ALA A 235 -11.38 17.93 -36.12
CA ALA A 235 -12.63 17.23 -35.81
C ALA A 235 -13.81 17.90 -36.54
N PRO A 236 -14.87 17.15 -36.92
CA PRO A 236 -16.10 17.75 -37.42
C PRO A 236 -16.75 18.61 -36.33
N ASN A 237 -17.03 19.87 -36.66
CA ASN A 237 -17.74 20.77 -35.77
C ASN A 237 -19.24 20.73 -36.08
N ILE A 238 -20.07 20.54 -35.05
CA ILE A 238 -21.50 20.83 -35.13
C ILE A 238 -21.66 22.33 -34.91
N THR A 239 -22.24 23.05 -35.88
CA THR A 239 -22.57 24.48 -35.76
C THR A 239 -24.07 24.66 -35.59
N VAL A 240 -24.49 25.42 -34.58
CA VAL A 240 -25.90 25.77 -34.34
C VAL A 240 -26.09 27.26 -34.53
N TYR A 241 -27.25 27.66 -35.08
CA TYR A 241 -27.67 29.05 -35.23
C TYR A 241 -29.13 29.24 -34.76
N ASN A 242 -29.33 30.15 -33.82
CA ASN A 242 -30.67 30.60 -33.40
C ASN A 242 -31.07 31.83 -34.25
N ALA A 243 -32.04 31.64 -35.14
CA ALA A 243 -32.50 32.68 -36.05
C ALA A 243 -33.36 33.77 -35.40
N LEU A 244 -33.92 33.56 -34.20
CA LEU A 244 -34.69 34.59 -33.49
C LEU A 244 -33.79 35.70 -32.94
N GLU A 245 -32.51 35.40 -32.68
CA GLU A 245 -31.61 36.28 -31.92
C GLU A 245 -30.20 36.37 -32.51
N ALA A 246 -30.03 35.93 -33.75
CA ALA A 246 -28.82 36.02 -34.58
C ALA A 246 -27.52 35.50 -33.92
N ALA A 247 -27.61 34.40 -33.17
CA ALA A 247 -26.50 33.82 -32.41
C ALA A 247 -26.12 32.42 -32.89
N GLY A 248 -24.82 32.08 -32.89
CA GLY A 248 -24.33 30.74 -33.25
C GLY A 248 -23.04 30.31 -32.53
N ALA A 249 -22.82 28.99 -32.46
CA ALA A 249 -21.71 28.37 -31.73
C ALA A 249 -21.33 26.99 -32.31
N ASN A 250 -20.18 26.44 -31.88
CA ASN A 250 -19.58 25.20 -32.42
C ASN A 250 -19.22 24.17 -31.32
N ALA A 251 -19.35 22.86 -31.60
CA ALA A 251 -18.96 21.75 -30.71
C ALA A 251 -18.25 20.58 -31.44
N VAL A 252 -17.36 19.86 -30.74
CA VAL A 252 -16.47 18.79 -31.25
C VAL A 252 -17.04 17.39 -31.03
N LEU A 253 -16.94 16.50 -32.03
CA LEU A 253 -17.20 15.06 -31.89
C LEU A 253 -15.91 14.25 -31.70
N ARG A 254 -15.85 13.39 -30.67
CA ARG A 254 -14.70 12.49 -30.38
C ARG A 254 -14.91 11.06 -30.92
N GLN A 255 -13.81 10.30 -31.04
CA GLN A 255 -13.81 8.87 -31.44
C GLN A 255 -12.90 8.04 -30.51
N GLY A 256 -13.38 6.88 -30.05
CA GLY A 256 -12.56 5.90 -29.32
C GLY A 256 -11.82 4.90 -30.23
N ARG A 257 -10.61 4.49 -29.83
CA ARG A 257 -9.84 3.34 -30.34
C ARG A 257 -8.90 2.82 -29.25
N PRO A 258 -8.72 1.49 -29.16
CA PRO A 258 -7.40 0.89 -29.38
C PRO A 258 -7.44 -0.30 -30.37
N SER A 259 -6.27 -0.88 -30.68
CA SER A 259 -6.10 -1.83 -31.80
C SER A 259 -5.81 -3.30 -31.48
N VAL A 260 -5.62 -3.70 -30.21
CA VAL A 260 -5.31 -5.09 -29.82
C VAL A 260 -6.29 -5.63 -28.77
N PRO A 261 -7.27 -6.48 -29.15
CA PRO A 261 -8.24 -7.01 -28.20
C PRO A 261 -7.61 -8.05 -27.25
N PRO A 262 -8.10 -8.18 -26.00
CA PRO A 262 -7.83 -9.36 -25.17
C PRO A 262 -8.38 -10.63 -25.85
N ASP A 263 -8.02 -11.81 -25.33
CA ASP A 263 -8.56 -13.10 -25.78
C ASP A 263 -9.78 -13.56 -24.95
N MET A 264 -9.89 -13.07 -23.71
CA MET A 264 -10.98 -13.35 -22.77
C MET A 264 -11.13 -12.19 -21.78
N ALA A 265 -12.36 -11.98 -21.29
CA ALA A 265 -12.65 -11.08 -20.18
C ALA A 265 -13.42 -11.85 -19.09
N LEU A 266 -13.06 -11.66 -17.83
CA LEU A 266 -13.68 -12.26 -16.67
C LEU A 266 -14.33 -11.16 -15.81
N SER A 267 -15.65 -11.18 -15.63
CA SER A 267 -16.30 -10.36 -14.60
C SER A 267 -16.16 -11.04 -13.24
N ILE A 268 -15.85 -10.28 -12.20
CA ILE A 268 -15.60 -10.77 -10.85
C ILE A 268 -16.50 -10.00 -9.89
N SER A 269 -17.31 -10.70 -9.10
CA SER A 269 -17.91 -10.18 -7.86
C SER A 269 -17.35 -10.98 -6.69
N ALA A 270 -16.78 -10.29 -5.71
CA ALA A 270 -16.09 -10.95 -4.61
C ALA A 270 -17.03 -11.87 -3.81
N THR A 271 -16.69 -13.16 -3.77
CA THR A 271 -17.35 -14.19 -2.94
C THR A 271 -17.11 -13.98 -1.44
N ARG A 272 -16.18 -13.09 -1.10
CA ARG A 272 -15.76 -12.72 0.25
C ARG A 272 -15.84 -11.21 0.37
N THR A 273 -16.45 -10.71 1.44
CA THR A 273 -16.52 -9.27 1.73
C THR A 273 -15.56 -8.91 2.86
N TRP A 274 -14.99 -7.70 2.79
CA TRP A 274 -14.36 -7.11 3.97
C TRP A 274 -15.44 -6.63 4.96
N PRO A 275 -15.28 -6.80 6.30
CA PRO A 275 -16.31 -6.39 7.26
C PRO A 275 -16.69 -4.91 7.13
N GLY A 276 -17.97 -4.64 6.92
CA GLY A 276 -18.51 -3.29 6.71
C GLY A 276 -18.63 -2.85 5.24
N SER A 277 -18.13 -3.64 4.29
CA SER A 277 -18.20 -3.36 2.85
C SER A 277 -19.19 -4.27 2.11
N SER A 278 -19.78 -3.75 1.03
CA SER A 278 -20.45 -4.56 -0.01
C SER A 278 -19.42 -5.37 -0.80
N PRO A 279 -19.79 -6.45 -1.51
CA PRO A 279 -18.89 -7.15 -2.43
C PRO A 279 -18.25 -6.20 -3.45
N ALA A 280 -16.92 -6.14 -3.48
CA ALA A 280 -16.19 -5.46 -4.54
C ALA A 280 -16.38 -6.20 -5.88
N SER A 281 -16.34 -5.44 -6.99
CA SER A 281 -16.36 -5.99 -8.34
C SER A 281 -15.19 -5.48 -9.17
N ALA A 282 -14.78 -6.30 -10.14
CA ALA A 282 -13.64 -6.05 -11.00
C ALA A 282 -13.79 -6.81 -12.34
N ILE A 283 -13.02 -6.42 -13.34
CA ILE A 283 -12.85 -7.18 -14.58
C ILE A 283 -11.38 -7.63 -14.68
N ALA A 284 -11.16 -8.88 -15.08
CA ALA A 284 -9.83 -9.36 -15.44
C ALA A 284 -9.75 -9.60 -16.96
N TRP A 285 -8.95 -8.80 -17.64
CA TRP A 285 -8.67 -8.91 -19.07
C TRP A 285 -7.52 -9.90 -19.29
N VAL A 286 -7.71 -10.90 -20.14
CA VAL A 286 -6.73 -11.99 -20.35
C VAL A 286 -6.27 -12.04 -21.80
N LYS A 287 -4.96 -12.15 -22.02
CA LYS A 287 -4.34 -12.41 -23.33
C LYS A 287 -3.30 -13.51 -23.19
N TRP A 288 -3.40 -14.55 -24.03
CA TRP A 288 -2.60 -15.76 -23.87
C TRP A 288 -1.14 -15.56 -24.30
N GLY A 289 -0.22 -16.22 -23.61
CA GLY A 289 1.21 -16.19 -23.95
C GLY A 289 1.50 -16.91 -25.27
N ARG A 290 2.58 -16.52 -25.97
CA ARG A 290 3.05 -17.24 -27.16
C ARG A 290 3.19 -18.74 -26.87
N GLY A 291 2.53 -19.56 -27.67
CA GLY A 291 2.51 -21.02 -27.55
C GLY A 291 1.39 -21.59 -26.68
N ASN A 292 0.55 -20.75 -26.05
CA ASN A 292 -0.62 -21.22 -25.31
C ASN A 292 -1.90 -21.14 -26.18
N SER A 293 -2.29 -22.29 -26.75
CA SER A 293 -3.55 -22.46 -27.48
C SER A 293 -4.63 -23.22 -26.67
N SER A 294 -4.37 -23.47 -25.38
CA SER A 294 -5.17 -24.41 -24.57
C SER A 294 -6.44 -23.82 -23.94
N GLY A 295 -6.58 -22.49 -23.94
CA GLY A 295 -7.63 -21.78 -23.20
C GLY A 295 -7.52 -21.91 -21.67
N LYS A 296 -6.37 -22.38 -21.16
CA LYS A 296 -6.06 -22.57 -19.74
C LYS A 296 -4.77 -21.84 -19.37
N PHE A 297 -4.64 -21.44 -18.12
CA PHE A 297 -3.43 -20.77 -17.64
C PHE A 297 -2.23 -21.71 -17.64
N ARG A 298 -1.07 -21.21 -18.08
CA ARG A 298 0.20 -21.96 -18.18
C ARG A 298 1.36 -21.17 -17.59
N LYS A 299 1.43 -19.87 -17.81
CA LYS A 299 2.39 -18.94 -17.18
C LYS A 299 1.68 -17.64 -16.78
N PRO A 300 0.75 -17.68 -15.82
CA PRO A 300 -0.07 -16.51 -15.46
C PRO A 300 0.75 -15.39 -14.81
N LEU A 301 0.62 -14.19 -15.37
CA LEU A 301 1.14 -12.93 -14.85
C LEU A 301 -0.02 -11.97 -14.65
N VAL A 302 -0.35 -11.68 -13.38
CA VAL A 302 -1.40 -10.74 -13.00
C VAL A 302 -0.79 -9.36 -12.76
N PHE A 303 -1.15 -8.40 -13.61
CA PHE A 303 -1.02 -6.97 -13.33
C PHE A 303 -2.23 -6.56 -12.48
N VAL A 304 -1.96 -5.96 -11.32
CA VAL A 304 -2.97 -5.39 -10.42
C VAL A 304 -2.91 -3.88 -10.55
N GLU A 305 -4.02 -3.29 -10.99
CA GLU A 305 -4.20 -1.85 -11.22
C GLU A 305 -3.92 -1.01 -9.96
N GLY A 306 -3.60 0.27 -10.18
CA GLY A 306 -3.49 1.29 -9.13
C GLY A 306 -4.85 1.75 -8.59
N ILE A 307 -4.88 2.99 -8.10
CA ILE A 307 -6.12 3.66 -7.69
C ILE A 307 -6.68 4.45 -8.87
N ASP A 308 -7.96 4.25 -9.17
CA ASP A 308 -8.71 4.95 -10.22
C ASP A 308 -9.94 5.67 -9.66
N PHE A 309 -10.58 6.48 -10.50
CA PHE A 309 -11.72 7.30 -10.09
C PHE A 309 -12.75 7.53 -11.22
N PRO A 310 -13.33 6.47 -11.85
CA PRO A 310 -14.22 6.57 -13.02
C PRO A 310 -15.50 7.40 -12.81
N ARG A 311 -15.85 7.68 -11.54
CA ARG A 311 -16.96 8.59 -11.18
C ARG A 311 -16.57 10.08 -11.09
N TYR A 312 -15.29 10.42 -11.19
CA TYR A 312 -14.73 11.73 -10.81
C TYR A 312 -13.69 12.31 -11.80
N SER A 313 -13.35 11.60 -12.88
CA SER A 313 -12.36 12.08 -13.87
C SER A 313 -12.83 13.33 -14.63
N GLY A 314 -14.13 13.45 -14.89
CA GLY A 314 -14.75 14.57 -15.59
C GLY A 314 -14.60 14.56 -17.11
N ASP A 315 -14.03 13.50 -17.69
CA ASP A 315 -13.96 13.34 -19.15
C ASP A 315 -15.21 12.58 -19.67
N PRO A 316 -15.85 13.02 -20.78
CA PRO A 316 -16.89 12.22 -21.45
C PRO A 316 -16.47 10.78 -21.80
N ASP A 317 -15.17 10.46 -21.95
CA ASP A 317 -14.67 9.09 -22.08
C ASP A 317 -15.15 8.19 -20.92
N ASP A 318 -15.22 8.70 -19.68
CA ASP A 318 -15.69 7.94 -18.51
C ASP A 318 -17.21 7.85 -18.36
N LEU A 319 -17.97 8.75 -18.99
CA LEU A 319 -19.43 8.61 -19.06
C LEU A 319 -19.84 7.41 -19.92
N ALA A 320 -19.00 6.99 -20.86
CA ALA A 320 -19.15 5.72 -21.58
C ALA A 320 -18.60 4.51 -20.81
N LEU A 321 -17.61 4.69 -19.92
CA LEU A 321 -17.05 3.61 -19.09
C LEU A 321 -17.94 3.25 -17.89
N ASN A 322 -18.73 4.19 -17.36
CA ASN A 322 -19.81 3.93 -16.39
C ASN A 322 -20.83 2.87 -16.86
N TYR A 323 -20.86 2.54 -18.17
CA TYR A 323 -21.73 1.51 -18.73
C TYR A 323 -21.26 0.06 -18.46
N LEU A 324 -19.98 -0.16 -18.12
CA LEU A 324 -19.46 -1.49 -17.76
C LEU A 324 -19.73 -1.86 -16.29
N VAL A 325 -20.08 -0.87 -15.46
CA VAL A 325 -20.68 -1.02 -14.12
C VAL A 325 -22.07 -1.70 -14.17
N ALA A 326 -22.64 -1.94 -15.36
CA ALA A 326 -23.89 -2.67 -15.55
C ALA A 326 -23.74 -4.21 -15.59
N TYR A 327 -22.52 -4.76 -15.51
CA TYR A 327 -22.26 -6.21 -15.50
C TYR A 327 -21.51 -6.79 -14.27
N PRO A 328 -21.65 -6.27 -13.02
CA PRO A 328 -21.29 -7.05 -11.85
C PRO A 328 -22.19 -8.30 -11.83
N PRO A 329 -21.65 -9.51 -11.70
CA PRO A 329 -22.47 -10.71 -11.80
C PRO A 329 -23.51 -10.69 -10.67
N THR A 330 -24.75 -11.03 -11.02
CA THR A 330 -25.93 -10.98 -10.12
C THR A 330 -25.83 -11.94 -8.93
N SER A 331 -24.79 -12.79 -8.92
CA SER A 331 -24.35 -13.66 -7.85
C SER A 331 -22.83 -13.49 -7.65
N PRO A 332 -22.31 -13.56 -6.41
CA PRO A 332 -20.86 -13.59 -6.17
C PRO A 332 -20.18 -14.74 -6.94
N GLY A 333 -18.98 -14.49 -7.46
CA GLY A 333 -18.23 -15.43 -8.30
C GLY A 333 -17.64 -14.78 -9.55
N ILE A 334 -17.19 -15.62 -10.48
CA ILE A 334 -16.52 -15.21 -11.72
C ILE A 334 -17.30 -15.73 -12.94
N THR A 335 -17.51 -14.85 -13.93
CA THR A 335 -18.22 -15.16 -15.18
C THR A 335 -17.46 -14.66 -16.41
N ASN A 336 -17.48 -15.43 -17.50
CA ASN A 336 -16.84 -15.01 -18.75
C ASN A 336 -17.73 -14.01 -19.50
N ILE A 337 -17.15 -12.91 -19.99
CA ILE A 337 -17.85 -11.90 -20.81
C ILE A 337 -17.50 -12.09 -22.30
N PRO A 338 -18.48 -12.21 -23.22
CA PRO A 338 -18.22 -12.28 -24.65
C PRO A 338 -17.60 -10.99 -25.20
N LEU A 339 -16.44 -11.08 -25.87
CA LEU A 339 -15.71 -9.90 -26.36
C LEU A 339 -16.39 -9.14 -27.52
N ASN A 340 -17.45 -9.70 -28.09
CA ASN A 340 -18.31 -9.04 -29.07
C ASN A 340 -19.48 -8.26 -28.42
N HIS A 341 -19.46 -8.05 -27.10
CA HIS A 341 -20.49 -7.29 -26.40
C HIS A 341 -20.56 -5.84 -26.90
N PRO A 342 -21.76 -5.27 -27.17
CA PRO A 342 -21.90 -3.91 -27.72
C PRO A 342 -21.21 -2.81 -26.91
N GLN A 343 -21.03 -3.03 -25.60
CA GLN A 343 -20.42 -2.08 -24.66
C GLN A 343 -18.88 -2.00 -24.76
N PHE A 344 -18.20 -2.99 -25.35
CA PHE A 344 -16.76 -2.91 -25.62
C PHE A 344 -16.41 -2.05 -26.86
N GLY A 345 -17.41 -1.36 -27.44
CA GLY A 345 -17.25 -0.51 -28.62
C GLY A 345 -16.44 0.78 -28.44
N VAL A 346 -15.94 1.06 -27.22
CA VAL A 346 -15.07 2.22 -26.89
C VAL A 346 -13.63 1.82 -26.54
N GLY A 347 -13.37 0.56 -26.17
CA GLY A 347 -12.07 0.07 -25.71
C GLY A 347 -12.21 -1.08 -24.70
N TYR A 348 -11.08 -1.48 -24.09
CA TYR A 348 -11.01 -2.57 -23.11
C TYR A 348 -10.52 -2.07 -21.73
N ARG A 349 -11.00 -0.90 -21.30
CA ARG A 349 -10.59 -0.18 -20.08
C ARG A 349 -11.73 -0.21 -19.06
N GLN A 350 -11.46 -0.28 -17.76
CA GLN A 350 -12.21 0.51 -16.77
C GLN A 350 -11.32 1.67 -16.32
N GLY A 351 -11.90 2.65 -15.64
CA GLY A 351 -11.12 3.64 -14.91
C GLY A 351 -10.19 4.53 -15.73
N GLU A 352 -9.31 5.22 -15.00
CA GLU A 352 -8.36 6.14 -15.59
C GLU A 352 -7.17 5.41 -16.26
N ALA A 353 -6.89 4.13 -16.00
CA ALA A 353 -5.86 3.34 -16.72
C ALA A 353 -6.26 1.86 -16.80
N GLY A 354 -6.08 1.22 -17.96
CA GLY A 354 -6.57 -0.15 -18.18
C GLY A 354 -5.77 -0.95 -19.22
N TRP A 355 -6.47 -1.82 -19.95
CA TRP A 355 -5.86 -2.66 -20.99
C TRP A 355 -5.18 -1.85 -22.12
N ASN A 356 -5.65 -0.63 -22.37
CA ASN A 356 -5.20 0.20 -23.49
C ASN A 356 -3.71 0.57 -23.32
N GLU A 357 -3.32 0.95 -22.10
CA GLU A 357 -1.95 1.31 -21.71
C GLU A 357 -1.00 0.09 -21.75
N MET A 358 -1.54 -1.13 -21.68
CA MET A 358 -0.77 -2.37 -21.86
C MET A 358 -0.41 -2.62 -23.33
N ILE A 359 -1.13 -2.06 -24.30
CA ILE A 359 -1.01 -2.42 -25.73
C ILE A 359 -0.53 -1.29 -26.63
N GLU A 360 -0.84 -0.02 -26.32
CA GLU A 360 -0.40 1.15 -27.06
C GLU A 360 -0.07 2.33 -26.13
N PHE A 361 0.58 3.37 -26.65
CA PHE A 361 0.97 4.54 -25.87
C PHE A 361 -0.23 5.47 -25.66
N ASN A 362 -0.61 5.70 -24.39
CA ASN A 362 -1.54 6.77 -24.02
C ASN A 362 -0.76 8.05 -23.64
N GLU A 363 -1.12 9.17 -24.26
CA GLU A 363 -0.54 10.48 -23.95
C GLU A 363 -0.89 11.02 -22.56
N GLU A 364 -1.99 10.56 -21.97
CA GLU A 364 -2.43 10.82 -20.58
C GLU A 364 -1.50 10.14 -19.56
N TYR A 365 -0.87 9.01 -19.94
CA TYR A 365 0.03 8.22 -19.10
C TYR A 365 1.46 8.13 -19.68
N PRO A 366 2.21 9.24 -19.75
CA PRO A 366 3.60 9.24 -20.23
C PRO A 366 4.53 8.25 -19.52
N SER A 367 4.27 8.00 -18.23
CA SER A 367 5.03 7.05 -17.41
C SER A 367 4.94 5.60 -17.92
N LEU A 368 3.88 5.27 -18.66
CA LEU A 368 3.63 3.93 -19.20
C LEU A 368 4.06 3.79 -20.67
N GLU A 369 4.78 4.76 -21.27
CA GLU A 369 5.25 4.70 -22.67
C GLU A 369 5.97 3.38 -23.03
N LYS A 370 6.72 2.81 -22.10
CA LYS A 370 7.47 1.57 -22.30
C LYS A 370 6.71 0.30 -21.90
N LEU A 371 5.50 0.42 -21.34
CA LEU A 371 4.67 -0.72 -20.92
C LEU A 371 4.25 -1.63 -22.09
N PRO A 372 3.83 -1.12 -23.28
CA PRO A 372 3.52 -1.97 -24.42
C PRO A 372 4.70 -2.84 -24.88
N ALA A 373 5.92 -2.29 -24.85
CA ALA A 373 7.14 -3.01 -25.19
C ALA A 373 7.50 -4.06 -24.13
N LEU A 374 7.32 -3.75 -22.83
CA LEU A 374 7.51 -4.70 -21.74
C LEU A 374 6.50 -5.86 -21.83
N ARG A 375 5.21 -5.57 -21.99
CA ARG A 375 4.17 -6.60 -22.21
C ARG A 375 4.52 -7.46 -23.43
N GLN A 376 4.90 -6.85 -24.56
CA GLN A 376 5.25 -7.60 -25.76
C GLN A 376 6.43 -8.55 -25.51
N ALA A 377 7.50 -8.10 -24.85
CA ALA A 377 8.65 -8.95 -24.52
C ALA A 377 8.29 -10.13 -23.58
N LEU A 378 7.35 -9.92 -22.66
CA LEU A 378 6.86 -10.96 -21.74
C LEU A 378 5.91 -11.96 -22.42
N GLN A 379 5.02 -11.48 -23.31
CA GLN A 379 4.04 -12.31 -24.01
C GLN A 379 4.66 -13.04 -25.22
N GLU A 380 5.64 -12.42 -25.88
CA GLU A 380 6.34 -12.93 -27.05
C GLU A 380 7.87 -12.85 -26.86
N PRO A 381 8.45 -13.81 -26.11
CA PRO A 381 9.89 -13.83 -25.86
C PRO A 381 10.72 -13.83 -27.16
N ALA A 382 11.86 -13.13 -27.11
CA ALA A 382 12.77 -13.01 -28.26
C ALA A 382 13.31 -14.37 -28.74
N ASN A 383 13.45 -15.35 -27.86
CA ASN A 383 13.72 -16.74 -28.23
C ASN A 383 12.41 -17.45 -28.62
N PRO A 384 12.22 -17.87 -29.90
CA PRO A 384 10.98 -18.52 -30.35
C PRO A 384 10.70 -19.87 -29.68
N GLN A 385 11.69 -20.48 -29.02
CA GLN A 385 11.53 -21.73 -28.27
C GLN A 385 10.97 -21.53 -26.85
N GLU A 386 10.80 -20.28 -26.39
CA GLU A 386 10.31 -19.98 -25.05
C GLU A 386 8.83 -19.58 -25.06
N GLN A 387 8.09 -20.15 -24.10
CA GLN A 387 6.67 -19.85 -23.90
C GLN A 387 6.50 -18.46 -23.27
N GLY A 388 5.59 -17.67 -23.83
CA GLY A 388 5.20 -16.38 -23.28
C GLY A 388 4.46 -16.49 -21.94
N TYR A 389 4.35 -15.36 -21.23
CA TYR A 389 3.45 -15.22 -20.10
C TYR A 389 2.01 -15.00 -20.58
N ASP A 390 1.06 -15.63 -19.91
CA ASP A 390 -0.36 -15.31 -20.03
C ASP A 390 -0.59 -14.00 -19.26
N ILE A 391 -0.93 -12.93 -19.95
CA ILE A 391 -1.10 -11.60 -19.37
C ILE A 391 -2.53 -11.48 -18.84
N ILE A 392 -2.68 -11.22 -17.56
CA ILE A 392 -3.95 -10.89 -16.91
C ILE A 392 -3.84 -9.47 -16.36
N TYR A 393 -4.77 -8.58 -16.69
CA TYR A 393 -4.88 -7.25 -16.10
C TYR A 393 -6.16 -7.18 -15.27
N LEU A 394 -6.03 -7.03 -13.95
CA LEU A 394 -7.13 -6.90 -13.00
C LEU A 394 -7.42 -5.41 -12.77
N ASP A 395 -8.65 -5.02 -13.08
CA ASP A 395 -9.16 -3.65 -13.31
C ASP A 395 -10.45 -3.46 -12.49
N TYR A 396 -10.59 -2.39 -11.72
CA TYR A 396 -11.65 -2.29 -10.68
C TYR A 396 -12.93 -1.58 -11.17
N THR A 397 -14.09 -1.94 -10.59
CA THR A 397 -15.32 -1.14 -10.76
C THR A 397 -15.33 0.10 -9.86
N ASP A 398 -14.59 0.05 -8.74
CA ASP A 398 -14.35 1.15 -7.81
C ASP A 398 -12.97 0.95 -7.14
N GLY A 399 -11.89 1.23 -7.88
CA GLY A 399 -10.52 1.07 -7.38
C GLY A 399 -10.16 2.02 -6.23
N ALA A 400 -11.05 2.95 -5.86
CA ALA A 400 -10.88 3.83 -4.70
C ALA A 400 -11.65 3.38 -3.43
N ASP A 401 -12.33 2.23 -3.44
CA ASP A 401 -12.84 1.57 -2.23
C ASP A 401 -11.70 1.12 -1.29
N VAL A 402 -12.00 0.70 -0.06
CA VAL A 402 -10.97 0.24 0.90
C VAL A 402 -10.11 -0.89 0.30
N ILE A 403 -8.80 -0.77 0.46
CA ILE A 403 -7.78 -1.66 -0.14
C ILE A 403 -8.08 -3.15 0.15
N GLN A 404 -8.61 -3.45 1.34
CA GLN A 404 -8.96 -4.81 1.75
C GLN A 404 -10.13 -5.41 0.96
N ASN A 405 -11.09 -4.60 0.52
CA ASN A 405 -12.26 -5.08 -0.22
C ASN A 405 -11.89 -5.33 -1.68
N ASN A 406 -11.14 -4.41 -2.30
CA ASN A 406 -10.53 -4.60 -3.62
C ASN A 406 -9.53 -5.78 -3.64
N ALA A 407 -8.89 -6.09 -2.51
CA ALA A 407 -8.08 -7.31 -2.40
C ALA A 407 -8.90 -8.62 -2.47
N MET A 408 -10.20 -8.63 -2.15
CA MET A 408 -11.01 -9.84 -2.24
C MET A 408 -11.30 -10.29 -3.68
N THR A 409 -11.36 -9.36 -4.66
CA THR A 409 -11.47 -9.76 -6.07
C THR A 409 -10.19 -10.43 -6.57
N LEU A 410 -9.03 -9.97 -6.10
CA LEU A 410 -7.73 -10.59 -6.40
C LEU A 410 -7.60 -11.99 -5.75
N VAL A 411 -8.07 -12.18 -4.51
CA VAL A 411 -8.16 -13.51 -3.87
C VAL A 411 -8.95 -14.50 -4.73
N ASP A 412 -10.09 -14.06 -5.26
CA ASP A 412 -10.96 -14.90 -6.09
C ASP A 412 -10.37 -15.15 -7.48
N LEU A 413 -9.71 -14.14 -8.08
CA LEU A 413 -8.96 -14.29 -9.33
C LEU A 413 -7.82 -15.31 -9.19
N LEU A 414 -7.00 -15.21 -8.13
CA LEU A 414 -5.91 -16.16 -7.87
C LEU A 414 -6.43 -17.58 -7.65
N THR A 415 -7.55 -17.72 -6.93
CA THR A 415 -8.25 -19.00 -6.75
C THR A 415 -8.69 -19.57 -8.11
N HIS A 416 -9.29 -18.75 -8.97
CA HIS A 416 -9.75 -19.15 -10.30
C HIS A 416 -8.59 -19.52 -11.24
N ILE A 417 -7.51 -18.74 -11.27
CA ILE A 417 -6.30 -19.03 -12.05
C ILE A 417 -5.73 -20.38 -11.61
N SER A 418 -5.61 -20.61 -10.30
CA SER A 418 -5.09 -21.86 -9.74
C SER A 418 -5.92 -23.08 -10.16
N ASN A 419 -7.25 -22.96 -10.13
CA ASN A 419 -8.17 -24.04 -10.50
C ASN A 419 -8.24 -24.30 -12.02
N ASN A 420 -7.87 -23.33 -12.84
CA ASN A 420 -7.91 -23.41 -14.32
C ASN A 420 -6.52 -23.47 -14.97
N ARG A 421 -5.47 -23.77 -14.20
CA ARG A 421 -4.11 -23.97 -14.70
C ARG A 421 -3.92 -25.38 -15.28
N VAL A 422 -3.06 -25.51 -16.30
CA VAL A 422 -2.58 -26.81 -16.79
C VAL A 422 -1.65 -27.48 -15.75
N PRO A 423 -1.58 -28.83 -15.68
CA PRO A 423 -0.76 -29.54 -14.68
C PRO A 423 0.74 -29.25 -14.75
N ASP A 424 1.24 -28.85 -15.92
CA ASP A 424 2.63 -28.50 -16.21
C ASP A 424 2.87 -26.97 -16.26
N GLY A 425 1.95 -26.17 -15.73
CA GLY A 425 2.03 -24.71 -15.70
C GLY A 425 2.80 -24.16 -14.48
N GLU A 426 3.46 -23.01 -14.66
CA GLU A 426 4.17 -22.31 -13.58
C GLU A 426 3.19 -21.66 -12.58
N GLU A 427 3.68 -21.35 -11.37
CA GLU A 427 2.93 -20.55 -10.40
C GLU A 427 2.82 -19.08 -10.83
N THR A 428 1.75 -18.44 -10.35
CA THR A 428 1.39 -17.07 -10.70
C THR A 428 2.49 -16.10 -10.29
N ILE A 429 2.68 -15.07 -11.13
CA ILE A 429 3.42 -13.86 -10.76
C ILE A 429 2.39 -12.75 -10.57
N VAL A 430 2.49 -12.01 -9.47
CA VAL A 430 1.60 -10.86 -9.19
C VAL A 430 2.45 -9.60 -9.19
N LEU A 431 2.21 -8.70 -10.14
CA LEU A 431 2.80 -7.38 -10.21
C LEU A 431 1.74 -6.33 -9.87
N GLY A 432 1.89 -5.66 -8.73
CA GLY A 432 0.98 -4.60 -8.30
C GLY A 432 1.67 -3.24 -8.38
N ALA A 433 1.09 -2.32 -9.16
CA ALA A 433 1.60 -0.96 -9.31
C ALA A 433 0.82 0.04 -8.45
N SER A 434 1.50 1.02 -7.85
CA SER A 434 0.84 2.02 -6.98
C SER A 434 -0.01 1.36 -5.87
N MET A 435 -1.30 1.71 -5.74
CA MET A 435 -2.24 1.03 -4.82
C MET A 435 -2.34 -0.48 -5.06
N GLY A 436 -2.23 -0.96 -6.30
CA GLY A 436 -2.26 -2.39 -6.65
C GLY A 436 -1.19 -3.20 -5.95
N GLY A 437 -0.05 -2.59 -5.61
CA GLY A 437 0.95 -3.21 -4.75
C GLY A 437 0.47 -3.40 -3.32
N GLN A 438 -0.33 -2.48 -2.77
CA GLN A 438 -0.98 -2.65 -1.46
C GLN A 438 -2.08 -3.71 -1.50
N VAL A 439 -2.90 -3.73 -2.56
CA VAL A 439 -3.92 -4.76 -2.78
C VAL A 439 -3.27 -6.15 -2.86
N ALA A 440 -2.24 -6.32 -3.69
CA ALA A 440 -1.51 -7.58 -3.83
C ALA A 440 -0.86 -8.00 -2.51
N ARG A 441 -0.20 -7.08 -1.80
CA ARG A 441 0.35 -7.34 -0.46
C ARG A 441 -0.73 -7.85 0.50
N PHE A 442 -1.89 -7.20 0.54
CA PHE A 442 -3.00 -7.60 1.41
C PHE A 442 -3.58 -8.95 1.02
N ALA A 443 -3.96 -9.15 -0.24
CA ALA A 443 -4.57 -10.39 -0.72
C ALA A 443 -3.69 -11.62 -0.40
N LEU A 444 -2.40 -11.53 -0.73
CA LEU A 444 -1.46 -12.64 -0.55
C LEU A 444 -1.19 -12.92 0.93
N ALA A 445 -0.93 -11.88 1.74
CA ALA A 445 -0.74 -12.02 3.18
C ALA A 445 -2.01 -12.55 3.89
N TRP A 446 -3.18 -12.07 3.49
CA TRP A 446 -4.47 -12.51 4.02
C TRP A 446 -4.75 -13.97 3.66
N MET A 447 -4.48 -14.40 2.42
CA MET A 447 -4.60 -15.80 2.02
C MET A 447 -3.68 -16.70 2.86
N GLU A 448 -2.43 -16.32 3.08
CA GLU A 448 -1.54 -17.06 3.99
C GLU A 448 -2.10 -17.16 5.42
N GLN A 449 -2.58 -16.04 5.99
CA GLN A 449 -3.20 -16.02 7.33
C GLN A 449 -4.48 -16.87 7.43
N GLN A 450 -5.26 -16.97 6.34
CA GLN A 450 -6.45 -17.84 6.25
C GLN A 450 -6.12 -19.29 5.86
N ASN A 451 -4.84 -19.65 5.68
CA ASN A 451 -4.40 -20.95 5.16
C ASN A 451 -4.99 -21.30 3.77
N LEU A 452 -5.14 -20.30 2.91
CA LEU A 452 -5.64 -20.42 1.54
C LEU A 452 -4.52 -20.47 0.51
N CYS A 453 -4.69 -21.34 -0.48
CA CYS A 453 -3.80 -21.50 -1.63
C CYS A 453 -3.84 -20.27 -2.55
N HIS A 454 -2.79 -19.45 -2.54
CA HIS A 454 -2.61 -18.32 -3.47
C HIS A 454 -1.79 -18.66 -4.73
N ASN A 455 -1.15 -19.85 -4.78
CA ASN A 455 -0.42 -20.40 -5.94
C ASN A 455 0.45 -19.36 -6.70
N THR A 456 1.23 -18.57 -5.94
CA THR A 456 2.03 -17.45 -6.44
C THR A 456 3.48 -17.64 -6.02
N LYS A 457 4.43 -17.50 -6.95
CA LYS A 457 5.88 -17.68 -6.69
C LYS A 457 6.65 -16.37 -6.49
N LEU A 458 6.15 -15.27 -7.07
CA LEU A 458 6.81 -13.98 -7.10
C LEU A 458 5.76 -12.85 -6.98
N TYR A 459 5.97 -11.99 -5.98
CA TYR A 459 5.26 -10.72 -5.84
C TYR A 459 6.21 -9.57 -6.19
N ILE A 460 5.79 -8.74 -7.14
CA ILE A 460 6.51 -7.56 -7.60
C ILE A 460 5.69 -6.33 -7.19
N SER A 461 6.22 -5.55 -6.26
CA SER A 461 5.67 -4.23 -5.94
C SER A 461 6.28 -3.20 -6.86
N PHE A 462 5.47 -2.38 -7.52
CA PHE A 462 5.96 -1.29 -8.38
C PHE A 462 5.49 0.07 -7.84
N ASP A 463 6.45 0.85 -7.32
CA ASP A 463 6.31 2.20 -6.79
C ASP A 463 5.08 2.37 -5.87
N SER A 464 4.91 1.43 -4.93
CA SER A 464 3.67 1.25 -4.15
C SER A 464 3.80 1.84 -2.72
N PRO A 465 2.78 2.53 -2.18
CA PRO A 465 2.91 3.26 -0.92
C PRO A 465 2.87 2.38 0.36
N HIS A 466 3.88 1.53 0.60
CA HIS A 466 3.93 0.65 1.78
C HIS A 466 4.08 1.38 3.12
N ARG A 467 4.40 2.68 3.09
CA ARG A 467 4.40 3.59 4.25
C ARG A 467 3.53 4.84 4.02
N GLY A 468 2.69 4.82 2.98
CA GLY A 468 1.81 5.91 2.55
C GLY A 468 2.32 6.74 1.37
N GLY A 469 1.40 7.40 0.68
CA GLY A 469 1.67 8.36 -0.40
C GLY A 469 1.55 9.80 0.09
N ASN A 470 1.96 10.76 -0.73
CA ASN A 470 1.97 12.17 -0.41
C ASN A 470 1.29 12.99 -1.52
N ILE A 471 0.41 13.90 -1.12
CA ILE A 471 -0.08 15.00 -1.96
C ILE A 471 0.08 16.24 -1.10
N VAL A 472 0.73 17.28 -1.64
CA VAL A 472 1.08 18.51 -0.91
C VAL A 472 -0.11 19.02 -0.10
N LEU A 473 0.01 19.07 1.23
CA LEU A 473 -1.10 19.38 2.14
C LEU A 473 -1.71 20.78 1.87
N GLY A 474 -0.88 21.74 1.46
CA GLY A 474 -1.34 23.05 1.02
C GLY A 474 -2.27 23.01 -0.19
N VAL A 475 -2.01 22.11 -1.15
CA VAL A 475 -2.86 21.91 -2.34
C VAL A 475 -4.16 21.21 -1.95
N GLN A 476 -4.13 20.28 -1.01
CA GLN A 476 -5.36 19.65 -0.49
C GLN A 476 -6.33 20.68 0.13
N HIS A 477 -5.83 21.58 1.00
CA HIS A 477 -6.65 22.68 1.54
C HIS A 477 -7.16 23.64 0.46
N MET A 478 -6.39 23.83 -0.62
CA MET A 478 -6.80 24.66 -1.74
C MET A 478 -7.92 24.01 -2.58
N LEU A 479 -7.86 22.70 -2.80
CA LEU A 479 -8.93 21.92 -3.45
C LEU A 479 -10.22 21.94 -2.64
N ASP A 480 -10.13 21.77 -1.32
CA ASP A 480 -11.26 21.85 -0.39
C ASP A 480 -11.97 23.22 -0.49
N ARG A 481 -11.23 24.32 -0.36
CA ARG A 481 -11.76 25.70 -0.46
C ARG A 481 -12.33 26.07 -1.83
N LEU A 482 -11.80 25.49 -2.91
CA LEU A 482 -12.24 25.75 -4.28
C LEU A 482 -13.36 24.79 -4.75
N SER A 483 -13.83 23.87 -3.91
CA SER A 483 -14.75 22.81 -4.35
C SER A 483 -16.10 23.33 -4.86
N GLY A 484 -16.70 24.36 -4.25
CA GLY A 484 -17.94 24.98 -4.75
C GLY A 484 -17.80 25.82 -6.03
N VAL A 485 -16.57 26.05 -6.51
CA VAL A 485 -16.29 26.85 -7.72
C VAL A 485 -16.58 26.08 -9.02
N SER A 486 -16.52 24.75 -8.98
CA SER A 486 -16.66 23.88 -10.17
C SER A 486 -17.21 22.49 -9.77
N PRO A 487 -18.49 22.18 -10.06
CA PRO A 487 -19.14 20.93 -9.68
C PRO A 487 -19.39 19.98 -10.87
N PHE A 488 -18.95 20.36 -12.07
CA PHE A 488 -19.07 19.56 -13.29
C PHE A 488 -17.70 19.47 -13.96
N GLY A 489 -17.32 18.28 -14.44
CA GLY A 489 -16.13 18.12 -15.28
C GLY A 489 -14.80 18.08 -14.52
N GLY A 490 -14.75 17.50 -13.31
CA GLY A 490 -13.54 16.80 -12.81
C GLY A 490 -12.56 17.60 -11.94
N ARG A 491 -12.80 18.88 -11.64
CA ARG A 491 -11.70 19.82 -11.32
C ARG A 491 -11.37 20.04 -9.85
N PHE A 492 -12.25 20.68 -9.09
CA PHE A 492 -11.95 21.03 -7.68
C PHE A 492 -12.81 20.19 -6.73
N ARG A 493 -14.13 20.14 -6.94
CA ARG A 493 -15.03 19.22 -6.24
C ARG A 493 -14.54 17.78 -6.41
N ASP A 494 -14.32 17.35 -7.64
CA ASP A 494 -14.05 15.94 -7.91
C ASP A 494 -12.66 15.52 -7.43
N LYS A 495 -11.60 16.32 -7.68
CA LYS A 495 -10.26 16.07 -7.08
C LYS A 495 -10.28 16.09 -5.55
N ARG A 496 -11.14 16.89 -4.91
CA ARG A 496 -11.36 16.87 -3.45
C ARG A 496 -12.07 15.58 -3.01
N GLU A 497 -13.14 15.18 -3.68
CA GLU A 497 -13.84 13.93 -3.35
C GLU A 497 -12.96 12.70 -3.62
N MET A 498 -12.06 12.73 -4.61
CA MET A 498 -10.99 11.74 -4.83
C MET A 498 -10.06 11.62 -3.60
N LEU A 499 -9.67 12.72 -2.96
CA LEU A 499 -8.90 12.69 -1.68
C LEU A 499 -9.69 12.03 -0.54
N LYS A 500 -11.01 12.25 -0.51
CA LYS A 500 -11.91 11.70 0.52
C LYS A 500 -12.32 10.24 0.29
N ARG A 501 -11.95 9.63 -0.84
CA ARG A 501 -12.21 8.20 -1.08
C ARG A 501 -11.47 7.31 -0.07
N PRO A 502 -12.04 6.16 0.33
CA PRO A 502 -11.44 5.32 1.37
C PRO A 502 -9.98 4.91 1.10
N ALA A 503 -9.64 4.49 -0.13
CA ALA A 503 -8.26 4.17 -0.49
C ALA A 503 -7.29 5.35 -0.33
N SER A 504 -7.70 6.54 -0.77
CA SER A 504 -6.93 7.79 -0.63
C SER A 504 -6.65 8.10 0.84
N GLN A 505 -7.68 7.99 1.70
CA GLN A 505 -7.53 8.20 3.15
C GLN A 505 -6.65 7.12 3.80
N GLN A 506 -6.69 5.87 3.34
CA GLN A 506 -5.79 4.81 3.81
C GLN A 506 -4.33 5.05 3.42
N MET A 507 -4.06 5.65 2.25
CA MET A 507 -2.71 5.84 1.72
C MET A 507 -2.06 7.17 2.11
N LEU A 508 -2.78 8.28 2.15
CA LEU A 508 -2.18 9.61 2.31
C LEU A 508 -1.53 9.79 3.70
N ILE A 509 -0.26 10.19 3.72
CA ILE A 509 0.52 10.42 4.95
C ILE A 509 -0.06 11.61 5.75
N TYR A 510 -0.44 12.67 5.04
CA TYR A 510 -1.13 13.83 5.60
C TYR A 510 -2.40 14.09 4.81
N HIS A 511 -3.46 14.45 5.52
CA HIS A 511 -4.76 14.74 4.95
C HIS A 511 -5.30 16.05 5.52
N TYR A 512 -5.99 16.83 4.70
CA TYR A 512 -6.56 18.12 5.11
C TYR A 512 -7.76 17.98 6.05
N ASP A 513 -8.57 16.94 5.83
CA ASP A 513 -9.67 16.50 6.69
C ASP A 513 -9.13 15.62 7.81
N ALA A 514 -9.52 15.91 9.06
CA ALA A 514 -9.10 15.19 10.24
C ALA A 514 -9.73 13.79 10.33
N ASP A 515 -10.93 13.58 9.78
CA ASP A 515 -11.66 12.31 9.91
C ASP A 515 -10.96 11.17 9.15
N ALA A 516 -10.26 11.51 8.06
CA ALA A 516 -9.41 10.60 7.28
C ALA A 516 -8.31 9.91 8.10
N THR A 517 -7.89 10.51 9.23
CA THR A 517 -6.84 9.92 10.09
C THR A 517 -7.25 8.56 10.65
N THR A 518 -8.56 8.29 10.81
CA THR A 518 -9.06 7.00 11.30
C THR A 518 -8.70 5.85 10.35
N LEU A 519 -9.00 5.99 9.05
CA LEU A 519 -8.65 4.99 8.04
C LEU A 519 -7.13 4.90 7.86
N ARG A 520 -6.42 6.03 7.89
CA ARG A 520 -4.96 6.04 7.77
C ARG A 520 -4.27 5.26 8.89
N ASN A 521 -4.68 5.49 10.14
CA ASN A 521 -4.15 4.84 11.32
C ASN A 521 -4.52 3.34 11.36
N GLY A 522 -5.77 2.99 11.03
CA GLY A 522 -6.19 1.60 10.92
C GLY A 522 -5.38 0.82 9.90
N TRP A 523 -5.15 1.41 8.71
CA TRP A 523 -4.30 0.83 7.68
C TRP A 523 -2.83 0.72 8.13
N GLN A 524 -2.26 1.76 8.75
CA GLN A 524 -0.88 1.72 9.23
C GLN A 524 -0.65 0.66 10.31
N ASN A 525 -1.62 0.46 11.21
CA ASN A 525 -1.56 -0.56 12.24
C ASN A 525 -1.52 -1.97 11.63
N TRP A 526 -2.31 -2.22 10.57
CA TRP A 526 -2.22 -3.46 9.80
C TRP A 526 -0.88 -3.56 9.04
N GLN A 527 -0.42 -2.49 8.37
CA GLN A 527 0.88 -2.49 7.67
C GLN A 527 2.08 -2.74 8.59
N ASN A 528 1.94 -2.52 9.90
CA ASN A 528 2.96 -2.76 10.92
C ASN A 528 2.78 -4.11 11.65
N SER A 529 1.71 -4.87 11.41
CA SER A 529 1.47 -6.12 12.12
C SER A 529 2.37 -7.26 11.61
N PRO A 530 2.68 -8.26 12.46
CA PRO A 530 3.27 -9.52 12.01
C PRO A 530 2.41 -10.17 10.91
N GLY A 531 3.06 -10.74 9.89
CA GLY A 531 2.37 -11.38 8.77
C GLY A 531 1.70 -10.43 7.77
N SER A 532 1.88 -9.11 7.88
CA SER A 532 1.34 -8.12 6.93
C SER A 532 2.06 -8.09 5.57
N PHE A 533 3.18 -8.81 5.42
CA PHE A 533 3.80 -9.14 4.14
C PHE A 533 3.73 -10.67 3.94
N PRO A 534 3.46 -11.16 2.72
CA PRO A 534 3.49 -12.59 2.45
C PRO A 534 4.87 -13.21 2.67
N SER A 535 4.88 -14.46 3.11
CA SER A 535 6.06 -15.21 3.56
C SER A 535 6.36 -16.42 2.68
N HIS A 536 5.38 -16.94 1.93
CA HIS A 536 5.49 -18.14 1.09
C HIS A 536 5.83 -17.85 -0.38
N MET A 537 6.50 -16.72 -0.67
CA MET A 537 6.99 -16.36 -2.01
C MET A 537 8.18 -15.40 -1.96
N ARG A 538 8.90 -15.26 -3.08
CA ARG A 538 9.86 -14.17 -3.28
C ARG A 538 9.11 -12.85 -3.43
N LYS A 539 9.59 -11.81 -2.76
CA LYS A 539 9.03 -10.45 -2.83
C LYS A 539 10.09 -9.49 -3.34
N VAL A 540 9.78 -8.70 -4.36
CA VAL A 540 10.71 -7.70 -4.89
C VAL A 540 10.02 -6.35 -5.08
N ALA A 541 10.77 -5.25 -4.99
CA ALA A 541 10.22 -3.90 -5.10
C ALA A 541 10.96 -3.03 -6.12
N VAL A 542 10.22 -2.40 -7.01
CA VAL A 542 10.69 -1.27 -7.83
C VAL A 542 10.26 0.02 -7.15
N SER A 543 11.17 0.98 -7.01
CA SER A 543 10.86 2.37 -6.69
C SER A 543 11.27 3.27 -7.85
N ASN A 544 10.50 4.34 -8.10
CA ASN A 544 10.89 5.42 -9.00
C ASN A 544 11.64 6.56 -8.27
N GLY A 545 12.04 6.38 -7.01
CA GLY A 545 12.79 7.39 -6.23
C GLY A 545 14.31 7.28 -6.32
N ASP A 546 15.01 8.42 -6.17
CA ASP A 546 16.48 8.50 -6.17
C ASP A 546 17.12 7.67 -5.04
N VAL A 547 17.74 6.53 -5.38
CA VAL A 547 18.36 5.55 -4.47
C VAL A 547 19.42 6.15 -3.53
N THR A 548 20.00 7.31 -3.88
CA THR A 548 21.00 8.01 -3.06
C THR A 548 20.38 8.86 -1.94
N GLY A 549 19.05 8.96 -1.89
CA GLY A 549 18.32 9.74 -0.89
C GLY A 549 18.23 11.24 -1.22
N ARG A 550 18.51 11.65 -2.46
CA ARG A 550 18.57 13.07 -2.85
C ARG A 550 17.17 13.68 -2.98
N THR A 551 16.95 14.83 -2.33
CA THR A 551 15.73 15.64 -2.46
C THR A 551 15.50 16.10 -3.90
N LEU A 552 14.25 16.37 -4.26
CA LEU A 552 13.90 16.90 -5.58
C LEU A 552 14.67 18.22 -5.88
N PRO A 553 15.25 18.38 -7.09
CA PRO A 553 16.01 19.57 -7.44
C PRO A 553 15.10 20.80 -7.53
N ASN A 554 15.61 21.95 -7.08
CA ASN A 554 14.90 23.23 -7.07
C ASN A 554 13.60 23.25 -6.22
N TYR A 555 13.43 22.29 -5.30
CA TYR A 555 12.32 22.21 -4.36
C TYR A 555 12.86 22.34 -2.92
N HIS A 556 12.19 23.11 -2.07
CA HIS A 556 12.53 23.20 -0.64
C HIS A 556 11.29 23.35 0.26
N PRO A 557 11.38 23.03 1.57
CA PRO A 557 10.29 23.25 2.52
C PRO A 557 9.82 24.71 2.55
N GLY A 558 8.51 24.93 2.72
CA GLY A 558 7.89 26.27 2.69
C GLY A 558 7.87 26.98 1.32
N MET A 559 8.33 26.33 0.25
CA MET A 559 8.22 26.86 -1.12
C MET A 559 6.75 27.03 -1.52
N MET A 560 6.44 28.09 -2.28
CA MET A 560 5.12 28.23 -2.92
C MET A 560 4.97 27.19 -4.03
N ILE A 561 3.85 26.48 -4.01
CA ILE A 561 3.55 25.40 -4.95
C ILE A 561 2.53 25.89 -5.97
N LEU A 562 1.47 26.53 -5.50
CA LEU A 562 0.36 26.99 -6.33
C LEU A 562 -0.23 28.27 -5.72
N ARG A 563 -0.57 29.25 -6.55
CA ARG A 563 -1.35 30.43 -6.14
C ARG A 563 -2.41 30.78 -7.17
N THR A 564 -3.52 31.37 -6.73
CA THR A 564 -4.45 32.07 -7.65
C THR A 564 -3.86 33.41 -8.08
N THR A 565 -3.66 33.61 -9.37
CA THR A 565 -3.38 34.93 -9.96
C THR A 565 -4.68 35.64 -10.26
N GLY A 566 -5.12 36.50 -9.33
CA GLY A 566 -6.14 37.53 -9.55
C GLY A 566 -7.34 37.08 -10.38
N ILE A 567 -8.10 36.11 -9.86
CA ILE A 567 -9.37 35.69 -10.47
C ILE A 567 -10.23 36.94 -10.67
N ALA A 568 -10.71 37.13 -11.90
CA ALA A 568 -11.58 38.24 -12.27
C ALA A 568 -13.05 37.87 -11.98
N PRO A 569 -13.89 38.82 -11.56
CA PRO A 569 -13.65 40.25 -11.40
C PRO A 569 -12.93 40.61 -10.07
N PRO A 570 -12.45 41.85 -9.92
CA PRO A 570 -11.66 42.28 -8.76
C PRO A 570 -12.44 42.17 -7.44
N GLY A 571 -12.03 41.22 -6.60
CA GLY A 571 -12.57 41.15 -5.24
C GLY A 571 -12.53 39.78 -4.59
N TRP A 572 -12.40 38.67 -5.30
CA TRP A 572 -12.65 37.34 -4.71
C TRP A 572 -11.53 36.72 -3.86
N GLY A 573 -10.64 37.55 -3.32
CA GLY A 573 -9.53 37.10 -2.50
C GLY A 573 -8.37 36.49 -3.29
N ARG A 574 -7.45 35.86 -2.58
CA ARG A 574 -6.28 35.13 -3.12
C ARG A 574 -6.11 33.87 -2.31
N ASN A 575 -5.64 32.80 -2.94
CA ASN A 575 -5.31 31.52 -2.30
C ASN A 575 -3.87 31.16 -2.66
N GLU A 576 -3.10 30.67 -1.70
CA GLU A 576 -1.68 30.34 -1.83
C GLU A 576 -1.38 29.04 -1.06
N ALA A 577 -0.90 28.02 -1.76
CA ALA A 577 -0.50 26.73 -1.23
C ALA A 577 1.04 26.62 -1.18
N PHE A 578 1.54 26.05 -0.09
CA PHE A 578 2.97 25.91 0.20
C PHE A 578 3.31 24.47 0.59
N ALA A 579 4.59 24.10 0.40
CA ALA A 579 5.14 22.85 0.88
C ALA A 579 5.23 22.79 2.42
N LEU A 580 5.18 21.57 2.94
CA LEU A 580 5.40 21.18 4.33
C LEU A 580 6.75 21.71 4.89
N PRO A 581 6.89 21.76 6.24
CA PRO A 581 7.18 23.00 6.95
C PRO A 581 8.52 23.65 6.61
N GLY A 582 8.45 24.91 6.19
CA GLY A 582 9.57 25.83 6.09
C GLY A 582 9.10 27.28 6.28
N ARG A 583 10.00 28.23 6.03
CA ARG A 583 9.66 29.66 6.02
C ARG A 583 9.20 30.09 4.63
N SER A 584 7.97 30.61 4.53
CA SER A 584 7.41 31.09 3.27
C SER A 584 8.14 32.36 2.78
N PHE A 585 7.95 32.71 1.50
CA PHE A 585 8.52 33.95 0.94
C PHE A 585 8.02 35.23 1.63
N LYS A 586 6.86 35.17 2.30
CA LYS A 586 6.30 36.27 3.13
C LYS A 586 6.93 36.36 4.52
N GLY A 587 7.73 35.36 4.89
CA GLY A 587 8.36 35.25 6.20
C GLY A 587 7.55 34.49 7.24
N ASP A 588 6.37 33.97 6.88
CA ASP A 588 5.54 33.14 7.75
C ASP A 588 6.18 31.75 7.95
N ASN A 589 6.19 31.25 9.18
CA ASN A 589 6.77 29.94 9.48
C ASN A 589 5.69 28.85 9.42
N ASN A 590 5.98 27.76 8.69
CA ASN A 590 5.18 26.53 8.62
C ASN A 590 3.74 26.69 8.10
N THR A 591 3.44 27.81 7.45
CA THR A 591 2.17 28.01 6.72
C THR A 591 2.15 27.10 5.50
N VAL A 592 1.16 26.20 5.45
CA VAL A 592 0.92 25.30 4.30
C VAL A 592 -0.16 25.85 3.36
N PHE A 593 -1.10 26.65 3.87
CA PHE A 593 -2.13 27.28 3.06
C PHE A 593 -2.44 28.68 3.61
N ALA A 594 -2.61 29.66 2.73
CA ALA A 594 -3.02 31.01 3.07
C ALA A 594 -4.08 31.52 2.10
N TYR A 595 -5.13 32.16 2.61
CA TYR A 595 -6.18 32.72 1.78
C TYR A 595 -6.70 34.07 2.26
N ARG A 596 -7.40 34.78 1.37
CA ARG A 596 -8.28 35.90 1.68
C ARG A 596 -9.71 35.55 1.28
N ARG A 597 -10.67 36.13 1.99
CA ARG A 597 -12.08 36.08 1.62
C ARG A 597 -12.42 37.12 0.55
N PRO A 598 -13.52 36.93 -0.20
CA PRO A 598 -14.07 37.95 -1.08
C PRO A 598 -14.26 39.30 -0.38
N TYR A 599 -13.79 40.35 -1.04
CA TYR A 599 -13.75 41.76 -0.65
C TYR A 599 -13.00 42.08 0.66
N GLY A 600 -12.43 41.06 1.32
CA GLY A 600 -11.65 41.19 2.56
C GLY A 600 -10.17 41.54 2.35
N ILE A 601 -9.61 42.28 3.31
CA ILE A 601 -8.17 42.63 3.35
C ILE A 601 -7.32 41.70 4.24
N ARG A 602 -7.96 40.91 5.11
CA ARG A 602 -7.29 40.03 6.08
C ARG A 602 -6.83 38.72 5.43
N TRP A 603 -5.68 38.21 5.88
CA TRP A 603 -5.21 36.88 5.53
C TRP A 603 -5.63 35.87 6.61
N HIS A 604 -6.05 34.69 6.16
CA HIS A 604 -6.30 33.51 6.96
C HIS A 604 -5.25 32.46 6.59
N THR A 605 -4.76 31.68 7.56
CA THR A 605 -3.63 30.75 7.36
C THR A 605 -3.87 29.41 8.05
N LYS A 606 -3.47 28.31 7.40
CA LYS A 606 -3.28 27.00 8.00
C LYS A 606 -1.79 26.75 8.18
N GLN A 607 -1.39 26.33 9.38
CA GLN A 607 0.00 26.05 9.76
C GLN A 607 0.11 24.62 10.28
N VAL A 608 1.28 24.01 10.07
CA VAL A 608 1.65 22.71 10.65
C VAL A 608 2.73 22.87 11.71
N ASN A 609 2.98 21.82 12.49
CA ASN A 609 4.07 21.82 13.46
C ASN A 609 5.43 21.95 12.75
N PRO A 610 6.41 22.70 13.31
CA PRO A 610 7.75 22.80 12.73
C PRO A 610 8.48 21.45 12.55
N GLY A 611 8.10 20.44 13.34
CA GLY A 611 8.65 19.08 13.26
C GLY A 611 7.91 18.13 12.33
N THR A 612 6.90 18.59 11.58
CA THR A 612 6.19 17.73 10.61
C THR A 612 7.15 17.31 9.49
N THR A 613 7.23 16.01 9.21
CA THR A 613 8.19 15.45 8.25
C THR A 613 7.90 15.95 6.82
N PRO A 614 8.86 16.58 6.11
CA PRO A 614 8.63 17.26 4.83
C PRO A 614 8.65 16.29 3.63
N TYR A 615 7.62 15.46 3.50
CA TYR A 615 7.52 14.47 2.42
C TYR A 615 7.44 15.08 1.01
N ASP A 616 6.93 16.31 0.87
CA ASP A 616 6.79 17.05 -0.39
C ASP A 616 8.08 17.18 -1.21
N THR A 617 9.24 17.17 -0.54
CA THR A 617 10.56 17.40 -1.16
C THR A 617 11.40 16.11 -1.27
N SER A 618 10.85 14.98 -0.84
CA SER A 618 11.61 13.74 -0.61
C SER A 618 11.99 13.02 -1.92
N PRO A 619 13.08 12.24 -1.98
CA PRO A 619 13.29 11.28 -3.06
C PRO A 619 12.07 10.35 -3.18
N GLY A 620 11.61 10.07 -4.40
CA GLY A 620 10.44 9.22 -4.62
C GLY A 620 9.87 9.28 -6.04
N GLY A 621 8.89 8.44 -6.34
CA GLY A 621 8.08 8.55 -7.55
C GLY A 621 7.32 9.88 -7.56
N THR A 622 7.50 10.65 -8.62
CA THR A 622 7.03 12.04 -8.70
C THR A 622 5.70 12.19 -9.43
N ARG A 623 4.94 13.22 -9.07
CA ARG A 623 3.83 13.75 -9.87
C ARG A 623 4.10 15.22 -10.16
N THR A 624 3.27 15.79 -11.03
CA THR A 624 3.32 17.21 -11.37
C THR A 624 2.05 17.90 -10.91
N THR A 625 1.67 17.71 -9.65
CA THR A 625 0.32 17.98 -9.11
C THR A 625 -0.12 19.42 -9.37
N ALA A 626 0.75 20.40 -9.10
CA ALA A 626 0.50 21.80 -9.38
C ALA A 626 0.44 22.13 -10.88
N LYS A 627 1.20 21.42 -11.71
CA LYS A 627 1.27 21.63 -13.17
C LYS A 627 0.06 21.02 -13.88
N THR A 628 -0.41 19.84 -13.46
CA THR A 628 -1.66 19.24 -13.96
C THR A 628 -2.80 20.21 -13.71
N PHE A 629 -2.98 20.62 -12.45
CA PHE A 629 -3.96 21.62 -12.03
C PHE A 629 -3.90 22.91 -12.85
N ASN A 630 -2.71 23.42 -13.18
CA ASN A 630 -2.55 24.63 -14.00
C ASN A 630 -2.84 24.38 -15.50
N ASN A 631 -2.58 23.18 -16.02
CA ASN A 631 -2.66 22.87 -17.46
C ASN A 631 -3.92 22.14 -17.92
N GLU A 632 -4.86 21.82 -17.02
CA GLU A 632 -6.14 21.15 -17.35
C GLU A 632 -6.90 21.83 -18.50
N ASN A 633 -6.84 23.16 -18.64
CA ASN A 633 -7.15 23.83 -19.90
C ASN A 633 -6.53 25.24 -20.00
N TRP A 634 -6.89 25.97 -21.06
CA TRP A 634 -6.49 27.36 -21.27
C TRP A 634 -6.98 28.32 -20.16
N LEU A 635 -8.09 28.00 -19.50
CA LEU A 635 -8.66 28.81 -18.41
C LEU A 635 -7.84 28.70 -17.12
N THR A 636 -7.45 27.50 -16.69
CA THR A 636 -6.62 27.33 -15.49
C THR A 636 -5.27 28.06 -15.62
N ARG A 637 -4.68 28.05 -16.83
CA ARG A 637 -3.43 28.76 -17.15
C ARG A 637 -3.47 30.28 -16.96
N GLN A 638 -4.66 30.88 -16.95
CA GLN A 638 -4.84 32.33 -16.79
C GLN A 638 -4.98 32.73 -15.31
N TYR A 639 -5.48 31.82 -14.46
CA TYR A 639 -5.85 32.10 -13.07
C TYR A 639 -4.97 31.43 -12.02
N PHE A 640 -4.03 30.58 -12.43
CA PHE A 640 -3.07 29.94 -11.53
C PHE A 640 -1.62 30.16 -11.96
N ASP A 641 -0.79 30.42 -10.96
CA ASP A 641 0.66 30.49 -11.11
C ASP A 641 1.29 29.44 -10.21
N THR A 642 2.22 28.69 -10.79
CA THR A 642 2.84 27.49 -10.20
C THR A 642 4.28 27.81 -9.85
N GLY A 643 4.66 27.54 -8.60
CA GLY A 643 6.06 27.59 -8.18
C GLY A 643 6.78 26.31 -8.59
N ALA A 644 6.91 25.37 -7.66
CA ALA A 644 7.42 24.04 -8.02
C ALA A 644 6.41 23.26 -8.88
N SER A 645 6.88 22.66 -9.96
CA SER A 645 6.05 21.93 -10.94
C SER A 645 6.13 20.40 -10.85
N ILE A 646 6.97 19.89 -9.95
CA ILE A 646 7.18 18.46 -9.68
C ILE A 646 7.20 18.29 -8.17
N ASP A 647 6.43 17.34 -7.64
CA ASP A 647 6.30 17.03 -6.21
C ASP A 647 6.35 15.52 -5.97
N THR A 648 6.75 15.10 -4.77
CA THR A 648 6.86 13.68 -4.45
C THR A 648 5.50 13.08 -4.14
N PHE A 649 5.12 12.05 -4.92
CA PHE A 649 3.88 11.30 -4.72
C PHE A 649 4.11 10.03 -3.90
N ILE A 650 5.09 9.21 -4.26
CA ILE A 650 5.46 8.01 -3.48
C ILE A 650 6.90 8.15 -3.00
N PRO A 651 7.13 8.49 -1.72
CA PRO A 651 8.48 8.59 -1.16
C PRO A 651 9.25 7.27 -1.31
N LEU A 652 10.56 7.32 -1.58
CA LEU A 652 11.44 6.16 -1.75
C LEU A 652 11.35 5.18 -0.57
N ILE A 653 11.38 5.71 0.66
CA ILE A 653 11.25 4.93 1.89
C ILE A 653 9.87 4.26 2.03
N SER A 654 8.86 4.79 1.33
CA SER A 654 7.51 4.22 1.24
C SER A 654 7.42 3.15 0.17
N ALA A 655 7.94 3.41 -1.04
CA ALA A 655 8.01 2.44 -2.13
C ALA A 655 8.72 1.14 -1.72
N LEU A 656 9.83 1.26 -0.98
CA LEU A 656 10.64 0.13 -0.52
C LEU A 656 10.29 -0.37 0.89
N GLY A 657 9.31 0.24 1.58
CA GLY A 657 8.88 -0.19 2.92
C GLY A 657 9.95 -0.09 4.02
N ILE A 658 10.94 0.80 3.86
CA ILE A 658 12.15 0.84 4.72
C ILE A 658 11.79 1.27 6.14
N THR A 659 11.93 0.37 7.10
CA THR A 659 11.67 0.60 8.53
C THR A 659 12.83 1.33 9.21
N ASP A 660 14.07 1.09 8.76
CA ASP A 660 15.31 1.73 9.24
C ASP A 660 15.32 3.26 9.04
N ALA A 661 14.42 3.78 8.19
CA ALA A 661 14.23 5.21 7.97
C ALA A 661 13.41 5.93 9.08
N GLY A 662 13.16 5.29 10.23
CA GLY A 662 12.39 5.86 11.34
C GLY A 662 10.87 5.79 11.13
N SER A 663 10.07 6.28 12.09
CA SER A 663 8.59 6.28 12.01
C SER A 663 8.07 7.33 11.02
N ILE A 664 6.85 7.18 10.49
CA ILE A 664 6.31 8.09 9.44
C ILE A 664 6.23 9.55 9.92
N GLY A 665 5.85 9.78 11.19
CA GLY A 665 5.81 11.12 11.75
C GLY A 665 7.18 11.76 12.03
N ALA A 666 8.27 10.99 11.91
CA ALA A 666 9.64 11.43 12.21
C ALA A 666 10.66 10.70 11.30
N ALA A 667 10.37 10.61 9.99
CA ALA A 667 11.15 9.79 9.08
C ALA A 667 12.38 10.53 8.54
N ASN A 668 13.49 9.80 8.38
CA ASN A 668 14.57 10.24 7.51
C ASN A 668 14.12 10.09 6.04
N VAL A 669 13.46 11.11 5.52
CA VAL A 669 13.00 11.15 4.12
C VAL A 669 14.12 11.07 3.09
N ASN A 670 15.35 11.46 3.48
CA ASN A 670 16.55 11.44 2.63
C ASN A 670 17.43 10.23 2.93
N TYR A 671 16.84 9.11 3.34
CA TYR A 671 17.55 7.87 3.63
C TYR A 671 18.27 7.37 2.36
N ASN A 672 19.60 7.36 2.39
CA ASN A 672 20.43 6.87 1.30
C ASN A 672 20.38 5.32 1.29
N VAL A 673 19.58 4.76 0.40
CA VAL A 673 19.37 3.31 0.30
C VAL A 673 20.65 2.63 -0.18
N GLN A 674 21.32 3.19 -1.18
CA GLN A 674 22.56 2.64 -1.74
C GLN A 674 23.67 2.48 -0.68
N ALA A 675 23.79 3.42 0.26
CA ALA A 675 24.79 3.37 1.32
C ALA A 675 24.41 2.43 2.49
N ASN A 676 23.12 2.28 2.78
CA ASN A 676 22.63 1.57 3.97
C ASN A 676 22.11 0.14 3.69
N ILE A 677 21.80 -0.17 2.43
CA ILE A 677 21.32 -1.47 1.91
C ILE A 677 22.02 -1.73 0.56
N PRO A 678 23.37 -1.85 0.51
CA PRO A 678 24.12 -1.88 -0.76
C PRO A 678 23.91 -3.14 -1.60
N GLU A 679 23.50 -4.26 -1.00
CA GLU A 679 23.22 -5.53 -1.68
C GLU A 679 21.75 -5.55 -2.16
N SER A 680 21.48 -4.89 -3.29
CA SER A 680 20.10 -4.69 -3.80
C SER A 680 19.40 -5.96 -4.29
N ASP A 681 20.13 -7.05 -4.49
CA ASP A 681 19.66 -8.36 -4.91
C ASP A 681 19.38 -9.33 -3.75
N ARG A 682 19.60 -8.88 -2.49
CA ARG A 682 19.58 -9.72 -1.29
C ARG A 682 18.65 -9.21 -0.17
N PRO A 683 18.02 -10.13 0.59
CA PRO A 683 17.12 -9.76 1.69
C PRO A 683 17.86 -9.14 2.86
N ASN A 684 17.31 -8.06 3.42
CA ASN A 684 17.72 -7.53 4.73
C ASN A 684 16.48 -7.19 5.58
N PRO A 685 15.84 -8.22 6.18
CA PRO A 685 14.56 -8.06 6.89
C PRO A 685 14.64 -7.15 8.14
N SER A 686 15.84 -6.81 8.61
CA SER A 686 16.02 -5.82 9.67
C SER A 686 15.76 -4.37 9.21
N LYS A 687 15.88 -4.11 7.90
CA LYS A 687 15.79 -2.76 7.31
C LYS A 687 14.63 -2.58 6.35
N TYR A 688 14.27 -3.61 5.59
CA TYR A 688 13.20 -3.57 4.58
C TYR A 688 12.60 -4.98 4.35
N PRO A 689 11.33 -5.09 3.90
CA PRO A 689 10.57 -6.34 3.91
C PRO A 689 10.68 -7.20 2.62
N PHE A 690 11.49 -6.77 1.63
CA PHE A 690 11.64 -7.43 0.34
C PHE A 690 12.94 -8.26 0.26
N ASP A 691 12.99 -9.20 -0.69
CA ASP A 691 14.15 -10.03 -0.99
C ASP A 691 15.14 -9.36 -1.97
N ALA A 692 14.67 -8.39 -2.77
CA ALA A 692 15.48 -7.55 -3.65
C ALA A 692 14.74 -6.24 -3.99
N TYR A 693 15.47 -5.24 -4.47
CA TYR A 693 14.90 -3.97 -4.94
C TYR A 693 15.60 -3.37 -6.16
N PHE A 694 14.87 -2.53 -6.89
CA PHE A 694 15.37 -1.59 -7.88
C PHE A 694 15.03 -0.16 -7.47
N ALA A 695 15.99 0.75 -7.58
CA ALA A 695 15.74 2.18 -7.48
C ALA A 695 16.74 2.96 -8.39
N PRO A 696 16.28 3.96 -9.16
CA PRO A 696 17.12 4.75 -10.07
C PRO A 696 18.05 5.73 -9.32
N GLY A 697 19.08 6.24 -10.01
CA GLY A 697 19.99 7.29 -9.49
C GLY A 697 19.44 8.73 -9.53
N THR A 698 18.17 8.89 -9.87
CA THR A 698 17.41 10.14 -9.98
C THR A 698 15.92 9.83 -9.85
N SER A 699 15.14 10.66 -9.18
CA SER A 699 13.69 10.46 -9.09
C SER A 699 13.01 10.59 -10.47
N GLU A 700 12.10 9.67 -10.75
CA GLU A 700 11.33 9.52 -12.00
C GLU A 700 9.83 9.77 -11.72
N PRO A 701 8.96 9.85 -12.74
CA PRO A 701 7.53 9.88 -12.54
C PRO A 701 7.04 8.63 -11.82
N HIS A 702 5.95 8.77 -11.08
CA HIS A 702 5.26 7.66 -10.46
C HIS A 702 4.88 6.60 -11.50
N VAL A 703 5.13 5.33 -11.15
CA VAL A 703 4.98 4.13 -12.03
C VAL A 703 5.70 4.24 -13.38
N GLN A 704 6.75 5.06 -13.50
CA GLN A 704 7.54 5.16 -14.74
C GLN A 704 8.19 3.82 -15.08
N ILE A 705 7.85 3.27 -16.24
CA ILE A 705 8.54 2.12 -16.83
C ILE A 705 9.65 2.62 -17.75
N THR A 706 10.83 2.01 -17.61
CA THR A 706 12.05 2.40 -18.32
C THR A 706 12.73 1.17 -18.92
N ASN A 707 13.41 1.36 -20.06
CA ASN A 707 14.07 0.28 -20.80
C ASN A 707 15.52 0.61 -21.20
N GLY A 708 16.14 1.59 -20.54
CA GLY A 708 17.46 2.13 -20.87
C GLY A 708 17.52 2.97 -22.16
N GLN A 709 16.39 3.21 -22.83
CA GLN A 709 16.29 4.01 -24.06
C GLN A 709 15.48 5.28 -23.84
N ALA A 710 15.76 6.31 -24.64
CA ALA A 710 15.03 7.57 -24.62
C ALA A 710 13.53 7.41 -24.98
N SER A 711 12.72 8.42 -24.64
CA SER A 711 11.33 8.53 -25.11
C SER A 711 11.29 8.65 -26.62
N SER A 712 10.44 7.86 -27.29
CA SER A 712 10.14 8.04 -28.72
C SER A 712 9.03 9.06 -28.96
N GLN A 713 8.43 9.60 -27.88
CA GLN A 713 7.27 10.49 -27.88
C GLN A 713 7.61 11.90 -27.35
N GLY A 714 8.90 12.22 -27.18
CA GLY A 714 9.38 13.55 -26.78
C GLY A 714 9.08 13.97 -25.34
N LYS A 715 8.62 13.04 -24.49
CA LYS A 715 8.39 13.25 -23.05
C LYS A 715 9.69 12.92 -22.27
N PRO A 716 9.90 13.36 -21.01
CA PRO A 716 11.24 13.34 -20.39
C PRO A 716 11.86 11.94 -20.37
N SER A 717 13.11 11.85 -20.83
CA SER A 717 13.80 10.56 -21.03
C SER A 717 14.54 10.14 -19.77
N TYR A 718 14.14 8.99 -19.22
CA TYR A 718 14.78 8.35 -18.07
C TYR A 718 15.57 7.13 -18.55
N TYR A 719 16.86 7.08 -18.21
CA TYR A 719 17.81 6.08 -18.70
C TYR A 719 18.01 4.88 -17.76
N SER A 720 17.22 4.79 -16.70
CA SER A 720 17.16 3.58 -15.89
C SER A 720 16.57 2.42 -16.71
N ASN A 721 16.62 1.19 -16.17
CA ASN A 721 16.09 0.02 -16.90
C ASN A 721 15.35 -0.93 -15.95
N ASN A 722 14.29 -0.43 -15.32
CA ASN A 722 13.45 -1.23 -14.44
C ASN A 722 12.71 -2.34 -15.22
N GLY A 723 12.40 -2.13 -16.51
CA GLY A 723 11.77 -3.12 -17.37
C GLY A 723 12.64 -4.36 -17.61
N ALA A 724 13.96 -4.21 -17.83
CA ALA A 724 14.86 -5.37 -17.91
C ALA A 724 15.10 -6.01 -16.53
N TRP A 725 15.17 -5.22 -15.46
CA TRP A 725 15.31 -5.77 -14.11
C TRP A 725 14.11 -6.64 -13.70
N VAL A 726 12.89 -6.17 -13.95
CA VAL A 726 11.65 -6.95 -13.74
C VAL A 726 11.65 -8.23 -14.57
N GLN A 727 12.06 -8.15 -15.85
CA GLN A 727 12.19 -9.34 -16.70
C GLN A 727 13.21 -10.34 -16.14
N ASN A 728 14.34 -9.89 -15.61
CA ASN A 728 15.36 -10.76 -15.00
C ASN A 728 14.82 -11.46 -13.76
N GLU A 729 14.20 -10.74 -12.81
CA GLU A 729 13.55 -11.34 -11.62
C GLU A 729 12.51 -12.41 -12.01
N MET A 730 11.72 -12.14 -13.05
CA MET A 730 10.74 -13.10 -13.57
C MET A 730 11.39 -14.32 -14.21
N LEU A 731 12.42 -14.14 -15.04
CA LEU A 731 13.16 -15.23 -15.70
C LEU A 731 13.94 -16.09 -14.70
N GLU A 732 14.53 -15.49 -13.67
CA GLU A 732 15.31 -16.18 -12.65
C GLU A 732 14.42 -16.91 -11.63
N SER A 733 13.16 -16.45 -11.47
CA SER A 733 12.11 -17.22 -10.80
C SER A 733 11.51 -18.37 -11.65
N SER A 734 11.84 -18.49 -12.94
CA SER A 734 11.36 -19.61 -13.78
C SER A 734 12.19 -20.85 -13.52
N HIS A 735 11.50 -21.94 -13.17
CA HIS A 735 12.15 -23.06 -12.53
C HIS A 735 12.26 -24.33 -13.38
N ARG A 736 11.30 -24.61 -14.28
CA ARG A 736 11.36 -25.76 -15.22
C ARG A 736 11.71 -27.11 -14.57
N LEU A 737 11.22 -27.35 -13.34
CA LEU A 737 11.33 -28.65 -12.66
C LEU A 737 10.26 -29.55 -13.26
N PRO A 738 10.60 -30.68 -13.90
CA PRO A 738 9.59 -31.57 -14.45
C PRO A 738 8.78 -32.21 -13.32
N THR A 739 7.50 -32.48 -13.57
CA THR A 739 6.61 -33.22 -12.65
C THR A 739 7.13 -34.63 -12.34
N THR A 740 7.91 -35.21 -13.25
CA THR A 740 8.71 -36.42 -13.03
C THR A 740 10.19 -36.11 -13.31
N LEU A 741 11.02 -36.15 -12.26
CA LEU A 741 12.46 -35.91 -12.32
C LEU A 741 13.22 -37.24 -12.51
N THR A 742 13.94 -37.36 -13.63
CA THR A 742 14.76 -38.53 -14.01
C THR A 742 16.27 -38.22 -14.07
N SER A 743 16.67 -36.99 -13.72
CA SER A 743 18.06 -36.52 -13.74
C SER A 743 18.39 -35.65 -12.52
N GLY A 744 19.60 -35.09 -12.46
CA GLY A 744 20.01 -34.20 -11.38
C GLY A 744 19.34 -32.83 -11.46
N TYR A 745 18.85 -32.33 -10.33
CA TYR A 745 18.28 -31.00 -10.16
C TYR A 745 18.72 -30.40 -8.82
N ASN A 746 19.40 -29.24 -8.82
CA ASN A 746 19.92 -28.61 -7.61
C ASN A 746 19.25 -27.27 -7.31
N TYR A 747 18.79 -27.06 -6.07
CA TYR A 747 18.37 -25.75 -5.56
C TYR A 747 19.53 -25.05 -4.83
N GLY A 748 19.43 -23.74 -4.68
CA GLY A 748 20.46 -22.89 -4.07
C GLY A 748 20.51 -21.47 -4.62
N SER A 749 19.51 -21.06 -5.40
CA SER A 749 19.37 -19.72 -5.98
C SER A 749 18.40 -18.89 -5.13
N LEU A 750 18.82 -17.69 -4.72
CA LEU A 750 18.00 -16.73 -3.95
C LEU A 750 16.70 -16.33 -4.66
N PHE A 751 16.65 -16.50 -5.99
CA PHE A 751 15.49 -16.21 -6.83
C PHE A 751 14.36 -17.25 -6.69
N ARG A 752 14.62 -18.40 -6.07
CA ARG A 752 13.64 -19.50 -5.96
C ARG A 752 13.72 -20.25 -4.64
N ARG A 753 12.69 -20.10 -3.80
CA ARG A 753 12.53 -20.84 -2.53
C ARG A 753 11.29 -21.74 -2.47
N LEU A 754 10.56 -21.87 -3.58
CA LEU A 754 9.36 -22.70 -3.69
C LEU A 754 9.66 -24.08 -4.30
N LEU A 755 9.23 -25.14 -3.61
CA LEU A 755 9.25 -26.55 -4.04
C LEU A 755 7.83 -26.99 -4.45
N PRO A 756 7.52 -27.14 -5.76
CA PRO A 756 6.26 -27.70 -6.21
C PRO A 756 6.24 -29.22 -6.11
N SER A 757 5.09 -29.83 -6.41
CA SER A 757 4.94 -31.29 -6.49
C SER A 757 5.88 -31.89 -7.55
N VAL A 758 6.59 -32.96 -7.18
CA VAL A 758 7.54 -33.66 -8.05
C VAL A 758 7.65 -35.14 -7.69
N THR A 759 7.70 -35.99 -8.71
CA THR A 759 8.04 -37.41 -8.58
C THR A 759 9.50 -37.60 -8.96
N ILE A 760 10.34 -37.95 -7.99
CA ILE A 760 11.75 -38.28 -8.23
C ILE A 760 11.81 -39.77 -8.59
N ALA A 761 11.96 -40.04 -9.88
CA ALA A 761 12.01 -41.39 -10.45
C ALA A 761 13.44 -41.96 -10.42
N ALA A 762 13.62 -43.19 -10.90
CA ALA A 762 14.93 -43.83 -11.02
C ALA A 762 15.94 -42.95 -11.77
N GLY A 763 17.12 -42.72 -11.18
CA GLY A 763 18.15 -41.82 -11.71
C GLY A 763 17.92 -40.32 -11.43
N GLY A 764 16.74 -39.94 -10.95
CA GLY A 764 16.45 -38.59 -10.48
C GLY A 764 17.15 -38.27 -9.16
N ILE A 765 17.78 -37.09 -9.09
CA ILE A 765 18.42 -36.60 -7.87
C ILE A 765 17.99 -35.15 -7.64
N LEU A 766 17.10 -34.92 -6.68
CA LEU A 766 16.79 -33.58 -6.19
C LEU A 766 17.79 -33.24 -5.07
N SER A 767 18.57 -32.17 -5.25
CA SER A 767 19.56 -31.67 -4.29
C SER A 767 19.21 -30.26 -3.82
N ILE A 768 19.45 -29.95 -2.55
CA ILE A 768 19.24 -28.60 -1.98
C ILE A 768 20.57 -28.09 -1.39
N ASN A 769 21.06 -26.95 -1.89
CA ASN A 769 22.32 -26.29 -1.50
C ASN A 769 23.61 -27.12 -1.73
N GLN A 770 23.64 -27.94 -2.78
CA GLN A 770 24.79 -28.80 -3.09
C GLN A 770 25.88 -28.03 -3.86
N THR A 771 27.09 -27.91 -3.32
CA THR A 771 28.22 -27.15 -3.90
C THR A 771 28.87 -27.82 -5.11
N GLY A 772 28.80 -29.15 -5.21
CA GLY A 772 29.37 -29.87 -6.35
C GLY A 772 28.58 -29.74 -7.65
N LEU A 773 27.44 -29.05 -7.65
CA LEU A 773 26.52 -28.96 -8.78
C LEU A 773 26.08 -27.51 -9.02
N PRO A 774 25.98 -27.04 -10.28
CA PRO A 774 25.33 -25.76 -10.57
C PRO A 774 23.86 -25.81 -10.15
N VAL A 775 23.31 -24.69 -9.67
CA VAL A 775 21.86 -24.60 -9.43
C VAL A 775 21.09 -24.78 -10.74
N SER A 776 19.89 -25.32 -10.62
CA SER A 776 19.02 -25.70 -11.72
C SER A 776 17.80 -24.78 -11.79
N GLY A 777 17.37 -24.44 -13.01
CA GLY A 777 16.42 -23.36 -13.28
C GLY A 777 17.14 -22.07 -13.71
N GLY A 778 16.38 -20.97 -13.86
CA GLY A 778 16.91 -19.64 -14.11
C GLY A 778 17.75 -19.45 -15.38
N THR A 779 18.36 -18.26 -15.47
CA THR A 779 19.27 -17.82 -16.54
C THR A 779 20.62 -18.52 -16.45
N SER A 780 21.40 -18.54 -17.54
CA SER A 780 22.77 -19.10 -17.53
C SER A 780 23.69 -18.43 -16.50
N ALA A 781 23.46 -17.16 -16.18
CA ALA A 781 24.21 -16.43 -15.15
C ALA A 781 23.94 -16.97 -13.74
N THR A 782 22.68 -17.36 -13.45
CA THR A 782 22.33 -17.95 -12.15
C THR A 782 22.82 -19.40 -11.97
N ARG A 783 23.16 -20.14 -13.05
CA ARG A 783 23.57 -21.57 -13.00
C ARG A 783 25.02 -21.79 -12.54
N VAL A 784 25.39 -21.11 -11.47
CA VAL A 784 26.62 -21.33 -10.72
C VAL A 784 26.37 -22.25 -9.52
N PRO A 785 27.39 -22.84 -8.89
CA PRO A 785 27.23 -23.50 -7.60
C PRO A 785 26.66 -22.56 -6.53
N PRO A 786 25.85 -23.06 -5.58
CA PRO A 786 25.30 -22.26 -4.49
C PRO A 786 26.37 -21.50 -3.69
N THR A 787 26.14 -20.22 -3.42
CA THR A 787 27.08 -19.32 -2.73
C THR A 787 26.74 -19.06 -1.26
N ASP A 788 25.50 -19.31 -0.83
CA ASP A 788 25.02 -19.06 0.54
C ASP A 788 25.29 -20.22 1.51
N ALA A 789 25.73 -19.93 2.74
CA ALA A 789 26.09 -20.95 3.74
C ALA A 789 24.88 -21.76 4.25
N SER A 790 23.69 -21.16 4.17
CA SER A 790 22.39 -21.76 4.49
C SER A 790 21.37 -21.39 3.43
N PHE A 791 20.55 -22.35 3.01
CA PHE A 791 19.52 -22.13 2.02
C PHE A 791 18.15 -22.63 2.50
N ASP A 792 17.14 -21.77 2.39
CA ASP A 792 15.79 -22.06 2.86
C ASP A 792 14.84 -22.33 1.69
N LEU A 793 14.17 -23.47 1.76
CA LEU A 793 13.19 -23.97 0.80
C LEU A 793 11.88 -24.32 1.51
N TYR A 794 10.75 -24.04 0.88
CA TYR A 794 9.42 -24.39 1.38
C TYR A 794 8.52 -24.93 0.26
N THR A 795 7.57 -25.79 0.62
CA THR A 795 6.51 -26.24 -0.27
C THR A 795 5.45 -25.16 -0.50
N SER A 796 4.64 -25.30 -1.55
CA SER A 796 3.51 -24.40 -1.80
C SER A 796 2.47 -24.42 -0.67
N ALA A 797 1.88 -23.26 -0.40
CA ALA A 797 0.69 -23.11 0.46
C ALA A 797 -0.54 -23.89 -0.05
N CYS A 798 -0.47 -24.42 -1.28
CA CYS A 798 -1.48 -25.29 -1.89
C CYS A 798 -1.30 -26.78 -1.56
N GLY A 799 -0.28 -27.14 -0.77
CA GLY A 799 0.19 -28.50 -0.62
C GLY A 799 1.08 -28.91 -1.80
N SER A 800 2.25 -29.48 -1.53
CA SER A 800 3.14 -30.05 -2.56
C SER A 800 3.43 -31.51 -2.27
N VAL A 801 3.26 -32.36 -3.29
CA VAL A 801 3.48 -33.80 -3.20
C VAL A 801 4.85 -34.13 -3.79
N VAL A 802 5.81 -34.43 -2.91
CA VAL A 802 7.16 -34.87 -3.27
C VAL A 802 7.23 -36.38 -3.07
N THR A 803 7.22 -37.14 -4.17
CA THR A 803 7.32 -38.60 -4.13
C THR A 803 8.75 -39.02 -4.48
N VAL A 804 9.39 -39.84 -3.64
CA VAL A 804 10.69 -40.45 -3.94
C VAL A 804 10.46 -41.91 -4.32
N GLN A 805 10.63 -42.25 -5.59
CA GLN A 805 10.42 -43.61 -6.10
C GLN A 805 11.72 -44.44 -6.05
N GLN A 806 11.63 -45.70 -6.49
CA GLN A 806 12.76 -46.61 -6.58
C GLN A 806 13.97 -45.96 -7.28
N ASP A 807 15.14 -46.04 -6.61
CA ASP A 807 16.43 -45.56 -7.10
C ASP A 807 16.44 -44.04 -7.43
N GLY A 808 15.43 -43.29 -6.96
CA GLY A 808 15.38 -41.83 -6.90
C GLY A 808 15.90 -41.30 -5.57
N ARG A 809 16.48 -40.09 -5.58
CA ARG A 809 17.16 -39.51 -4.41
C ARG A 809 16.74 -38.07 -4.12
N PHE A 810 16.53 -37.75 -2.85
CA PHE A 810 16.33 -36.38 -2.36
C PHE A 810 17.38 -36.04 -1.29
N VAL A 811 18.19 -35.02 -1.53
CA VAL A 811 19.38 -34.67 -0.73
C VAL A 811 19.21 -33.24 -0.19
N VAL A 812 19.24 -33.10 1.13
CA VAL A 812 19.07 -31.83 1.84
C VAL A 812 20.40 -31.40 2.47
N GLY A 813 20.97 -30.31 1.94
CA GLY A 813 22.29 -29.80 2.29
C GLY A 813 23.43 -30.58 1.64
N ASN A 814 24.65 -30.31 2.11
CA ASN A 814 25.86 -30.97 1.62
C ASN A 814 26.59 -31.81 2.68
N ALA A 815 27.26 -32.86 2.23
CA ALA A 815 28.03 -33.80 3.05
C ALA A 815 29.25 -33.16 3.76
N ASP A 816 29.74 -32.02 3.29
CA ASP A 816 30.84 -31.26 3.93
C ASP A 816 30.41 -30.52 5.22
N GLY A 817 29.11 -30.40 5.49
CA GLY A 817 28.56 -29.63 6.61
C GLY A 817 28.79 -28.11 6.52
N GLN A 818 29.38 -27.61 5.43
CA GLN A 818 29.62 -26.17 5.20
C GLN A 818 28.42 -25.49 4.54
N ARG A 819 27.62 -26.26 3.77
CA ARG A 819 26.41 -25.76 3.10
C ARG A 819 25.17 -26.49 3.59
N SER A 820 24.46 -25.80 4.49
CA SER A 820 23.23 -26.27 5.12
C SER A 820 21.99 -25.93 4.30
N ALA A 821 20.91 -26.69 4.48
CA ALA A 821 19.61 -26.34 3.93
C ALA A 821 18.47 -26.60 4.91
N THR A 822 17.48 -25.71 4.94
CA THR A 822 16.19 -25.96 5.60
C THR A 822 15.14 -26.25 4.54
N VAL A 823 14.51 -27.43 4.57
CA VAL A 823 13.33 -27.74 3.74
C VAL A 823 12.11 -27.82 4.64
N ARG A 824 11.10 -26.99 4.36
CA ARG A 824 9.85 -26.92 5.12
C ARG A 824 8.68 -27.46 4.29
N PHE A 825 8.08 -28.55 4.74
CA PHE A 825 6.81 -29.05 4.24
C PHE A 825 5.69 -28.42 5.06
N GLY A 826 4.93 -27.51 4.45
CA GLY A 826 3.78 -26.83 5.03
C GLY A 826 2.48 -27.65 4.91
N ARG A 827 1.41 -27.17 5.55
CA ARG A 827 0.07 -27.79 5.59
C ARG A 827 -0.37 -28.36 4.25
N GLY A 828 -0.89 -29.60 4.26
CA GLY A 828 -1.36 -30.29 3.07
C GLY A 828 -0.26 -30.83 2.14
N SER A 829 1.01 -30.52 2.41
CA SER A 829 2.14 -31.10 1.66
C SER A 829 2.47 -32.50 2.13
N LEU A 830 3.04 -33.29 1.23
CA LEU A 830 3.35 -34.70 1.42
C LEU A 830 4.78 -34.98 0.94
N LEU A 831 5.59 -35.59 1.80
CA LEU A 831 6.83 -36.27 1.43
C LEU A 831 6.60 -37.78 1.50
N ASP A 832 6.50 -38.45 0.33
CA ASP A 832 6.17 -39.87 0.19
C ASP A 832 7.38 -40.67 -0.34
N LEU A 833 8.13 -41.30 0.57
CA LEU A 833 9.25 -42.18 0.22
C LEU A 833 8.69 -43.58 -0.09
N ARG A 834 8.77 -44.01 -1.34
CA ARG A 834 8.33 -45.34 -1.79
C ARG A 834 9.49 -46.33 -1.81
N ASN A 835 9.19 -47.61 -2.04
CA ASN A 835 10.18 -48.70 -2.07
C ASN A 835 11.45 -48.31 -2.87
N ARG A 836 12.62 -48.50 -2.25
CA ARG A 836 13.96 -48.09 -2.74
C ARG A 836 14.18 -46.59 -2.99
N GLY A 837 13.28 -45.72 -2.57
CA GLY A 837 13.50 -44.28 -2.53
C GLY A 837 14.39 -43.88 -1.34
N LEU A 838 15.31 -42.94 -1.57
CA LEU A 838 16.27 -42.47 -0.58
C LEU A 838 16.15 -40.96 -0.34
N VAL A 839 15.95 -40.59 0.92
CA VAL A 839 16.13 -39.20 1.40
C VAL A 839 17.38 -39.13 2.27
N THR A 840 18.21 -38.12 2.09
CA THR A 840 19.40 -37.85 2.92
C THR A 840 19.36 -36.42 3.44
N VAL A 841 19.35 -36.24 4.77
CA VAL A 841 19.54 -34.96 5.44
C VAL A 841 20.97 -34.89 5.96
N HIS A 842 21.76 -33.93 5.49
CA HIS A 842 23.16 -33.78 5.89
C HIS A 842 23.33 -32.93 7.15
N THR A 843 24.53 -33.01 7.76
CA THR A 843 24.92 -32.26 8.96
C THR A 843 24.61 -30.76 8.82
N GLY A 844 24.09 -30.15 9.90
CA GLY A 844 23.69 -28.74 9.91
C GLY A 844 22.41 -28.41 9.12
N SER A 845 21.84 -29.38 8.39
CA SER A 845 20.63 -29.20 7.58
C SER A 845 19.38 -29.72 8.30
N VAL A 846 18.22 -29.19 7.92
CA VAL A 846 16.94 -29.42 8.61
C VAL A 846 15.86 -29.81 7.61
N LEU A 847 15.24 -30.98 7.81
CA LEU A 847 13.96 -31.34 7.20
C LEU A 847 12.84 -31.10 8.21
N ARG A 848 11.93 -30.18 7.92
CA ARG A 848 10.87 -29.75 8.83
C ARG A 848 9.50 -30.05 8.24
N ILE A 849 8.71 -30.85 8.96
CA ILE A 849 7.33 -31.22 8.62
C ILE A 849 6.43 -30.43 9.57
N GLN A 850 5.72 -29.44 9.03
CA GLN A 850 4.96 -28.45 9.80
C GLN A 850 3.52 -28.91 10.08
N ASP A 851 2.76 -28.13 10.85
CA ASP A 851 1.34 -28.37 11.12
C ASP A 851 0.55 -28.74 9.84
N GLY A 852 -0.17 -29.87 9.91
CA GLY A 852 -0.98 -30.40 8.81
C GLY A 852 -0.19 -30.96 7.60
N ALA A 853 1.14 -30.94 7.62
CA ALA A 853 1.98 -31.60 6.61
C ALA A 853 2.18 -33.09 6.93
N THR A 854 2.55 -33.90 5.94
CA THR A 854 2.70 -35.36 6.09
C THR A 854 4.05 -35.88 5.61
N LEU A 855 4.68 -36.72 6.43
CA LEU A 855 5.83 -37.55 6.04
C LEU A 855 5.41 -39.03 6.02
N VAL A 856 5.68 -39.72 4.91
CA VAL A 856 5.45 -41.17 4.75
C VAL A 856 6.76 -41.85 4.37
N VAL A 857 7.20 -42.81 5.18
CA VAL A 857 8.35 -43.69 4.92
C VAL A 857 7.83 -45.10 4.68
N ARG A 858 7.63 -45.47 3.41
CA ARG A 858 7.04 -46.78 3.03
C ARG A 858 8.00 -47.94 3.15
N ASN A 859 7.46 -49.15 3.08
CA ASN A 859 8.23 -50.39 3.06
C ASN A 859 9.33 -50.37 1.99
N GLY A 860 10.56 -50.72 2.38
CA GLY A 860 11.74 -50.76 1.50
C GLY A 860 12.35 -49.39 1.18
N SER A 861 11.85 -48.29 1.74
CA SER A 861 12.42 -46.95 1.61
C SER A 861 13.39 -46.61 2.74
N THR A 862 14.27 -45.61 2.55
CA THR A 862 15.22 -45.17 3.59
C THR A 862 15.29 -43.65 3.69
N LEU A 863 15.21 -43.15 4.92
CA LEU A 863 15.44 -41.76 5.30
C LEU A 863 16.69 -41.70 6.19
N GLN A 864 17.81 -41.25 5.63
CA GLN A 864 19.07 -41.08 6.35
C GLN A 864 19.16 -39.68 6.96
N ASN A 865 19.26 -39.59 8.28
CA ASN A 865 19.34 -38.35 9.04
C ASN A 865 20.72 -38.17 9.69
N ASN A 866 21.58 -37.38 9.05
CA ASN A 866 22.85 -36.91 9.62
C ASN A 866 22.74 -35.46 10.16
N GLY A 867 21.62 -34.78 9.87
CA GLY A 867 21.27 -33.45 10.38
C GLY A 867 20.10 -33.53 11.35
N GLN A 868 19.11 -32.65 11.19
CA GLN A 868 17.90 -32.64 12.01
C GLN A 868 16.64 -32.92 11.18
N ILE A 869 15.75 -33.74 11.72
CA ILE A 869 14.35 -33.82 11.27
C ILE A 869 13.48 -33.27 12.40
N VAL A 870 12.56 -32.37 12.07
CA VAL A 870 11.61 -31.77 13.01
C VAL A 870 10.19 -32.05 12.54
N ILE A 871 9.39 -32.69 13.39
CA ILE A 871 7.97 -32.95 13.16
C ILE A 871 7.19 -32.07 14.15
N GLU A 872 6.49 -31.05 13.64
CA GLU A 872 5.83 -30.02 14.46
C GLU A 872 4.47 -30.47 14.99
N SER A 873 3.95 -29.76 16.01
CA SER A 873 2.58 -29.97 16.50
C SER A 873 1.58 -29.94 15.35
N GLY A 874 0.67 -30.92 15.29
CA GLY A 874 -0.33 -31.05 14.23
C GLY A 874 0.18 -31.66 12.91
N ALA A 875 1.48 -31.89 12.75
CA ALA A 875 2.02 -32.65 11.62
C ALA A 875 1.64 -34.14 11.69
N PHE A 876 1.77 -34.84 10.57
CA PHE A 876 1.48 -36.27 10.41
C PHE A 876 2.74 -37.06 10.02
N ILE A 877 2.94 -38.22 10.64
CA ILE A 877 4.05 -39.13 10.28
C ILE A 877 3.58 -40.59 10.21
N CYS A 878 3.89 -41.25 9.10
CA CYS A 878 3.67 -42.67 8.86
C CYS A 878 4.98 -43.36 8.51
N ILE A 879 5.30 -44.45 9.19
CA ILE A 879 6.42 -45.34 8.84
C ILE A 879 5.80 -46.72 8.65
N GLU A 880 5.80 -47.26 7.44
CA GLU A 880 5.27 -48.60 7.19
C GLU A 880 6.26 -49.68 7.67
N ARG A 881 5.76 -50.89 7.94
CA ARG A 881 6.63 -52.03 8.30
C ARG A 881 7.65 -52.29 7.17
N GLY A 882 8.93 -52.09 7.48
CA GLY A 882 10.04 -52.22 6.53
C GLY A 882 10.54 -50.91 5.93
N GLY A 883 9.92 -49.77 6.25
CA GLY A 883 10.53 -48.44 6.08
C GLY A 883 11.60 -48.20 7.15
N SER A 884 12.65 -47.44 6.82
CA SER A 884 13.79 -47.23 7.73
C SER A 884 14.15 -45.75 7.87
N ILE A 885 14.22 -45.25 9.10
CA ILE A 885 14.91 -44.00 9.45
C ILE A 885 16.24 -44.37 10.10
N GLN A 886 17.35 -43.83 9.57
CA GLN A 886 18.71 -44.17 9.98
C GLN A 886 19.47 -42.92 10.44
N GLY A 887 20.41 -43.07 11.37
CA GLY A 887 21.15 -41.95 11.95
C GLY A 887 20.45 -41.33 13.17
N GLN A 888 20.41 -39.99 13.25
CA GLN A 888 19.77 -39.30 14.36
C GLN A 888 18.24 -39.48 14.33
N GLN A 889 17.62 -39.67 15.50
CA GLN A 889 16.16 -39.79 15.59
C GLN A 889 15.47 -38.44 15.32
N PRO A 890 14.28 -38.43 14.68
CA PRO A 890 13.51 -37.20 14.49
C PRO A 890 13.13 -36.54 15.82
N THR A 891 13.12 -35.21 15.84
CA THR A 891 12.58 -34.41 16.95
C THR A 891 11.07 -34.26 16.77
N TYR A 892 10.28 -34.82 17.67
CA TYR A 892 8.83 -34.70 17.69
C TYR A 892 8.38 -33.61 18.68
N GLN A 893 7.48 -32.73 18.27
CA GLN A 893 6.79 -31.82 19.19
C GLN A 893 5.55 -32.49 19.82
N SER A 894 5.04 -31.92 20.90
CA SER A 894 3.73 -32.34 21.43
C SER A 894 2.64 -32.10 20.39
N GLY A 895 1.69 -33.03 20.25
CA GLY A 895 0.58 -32.92 19.29
C GLY A 895 0.87 -33.42 17.86
N VAL A 896 1.97 -34.11 17.61
CA VAL A 896 2.20 -34.83 16.34
C VAL A 896 1.21 -35.99 16.21
N ASN A 897 0.62 -36.17 15.02
CA ASN A 897 -0.29 -37.27 14.71
C ASN A 897 0.48 -38.50 14.20
N SER A 898 0.34 -39.63 14.89
CA SER A 898 0.82 -40.94 14.40
C SER A 898 -0.11 -41.49 13.31
N GLY A 899 0.40 -41.67 12.09
CA GLY A 899 -0.35 -42.02 10.90
C GLY A 899 -0.20 -40.98 9.79
N ALA A 900 -0.59 -41.33 8.56
CA ALA A 900 -0.63 -40.38 7.46
C ALA A 900 -1.92 -39.55 7.49
N ASN A 901 -1.88 -38.30 7.02
CA ASN A 901 -3.05 -37.42 7.05
C ASN A 901 -4.22 -38.01 6.24
N PRO A 902 -5.38 -38.32 6.86
CA PRO A 902 -6.52 -38.89 6.16
C PRO A 902 -7.07 -38.00 5.04
N THR A 903 -6.93 -36.66 5.13
CA THR A 903 -7.40 -35.74 4.09
C THR A 903 -6.64 -35.86 2.78
N LEU A 904 -5.48 -36.52 2.78
CA LEU A 904 -4.70 -36.83 1.57
C LEU A 904 -5.08 -38.19 0.96
N GLY A 905 -6.12 -38.87 1.48
CA GLY A 905 -6.50 -40.21 1.05
C GLY A 905 -5.57 -41.33 1.54
N LEU A 906 -4.71 -41.03 2.53
CA LEU A 906 -3.66 -41.94 3.03
C LEU A 906 -4.01 -42.65 4.34
N GLY A 907 -5.24 -42.51 4.85
CA GLY A 907 -5.66 -43.09 6.13
C GLY A 907 -5.68 -44.63 6.19
N SER A 908 -5.43 -45.32 5.08
CA SER A 908 -5.40 -46.78 4.97
C SER A 908 -3.99 -47.39 4.94
N LEU A 909 -2.92 -46.60 5.08
CA LEU A 909 -1.55 -47.10 5.12
C LEU A 909 -1.29 -47.88 6.43
N ASP A 910 -0.53 -48.99 6.35
CA ASP A 910 -0.08 -49.80 7.50
C ASP A 910 1.05 -49.09 8.26
N CYS A 911 0.74 -47.92 8.81
CA CYS A 911 1.65 -47.15 9.62
C CYS A 911 1.92 -47.90 10.93
N GLN A 912 3.18 -48.27 11.15
CA GLN A 912 3.63 -48.69 12.48
C GLN A 912 3.34 -47.55 13.47
N ALA A 913 2.98 -47.91 14.70
CA ALA A 913 3.01 -46.95 15.79
C ALA A 913 4.40 -46.29 15.80
N ALA A 914 4.43 -44.95 15.75
CA ALA A 914 5.68 -44.21 15.84
C ALA A 914 6.42 -44.71 17.09
N PRO A 915 7.72 -45.06 17.01
CA PRO A 915 8.41 -45.82 18.04
C PRO A 915 8.23 -45.14 19.40
N THR A 916 7.49 -45.80 20.28
CA THR A 916 7.33 -45.34 21.65
C THR A 916 8.71 -45.32 22.30
N PRO A 917 9.14 -44.19 22.91
CA PRO A 917 10.43 -44.15 23.59
C PRO A 917 10.50 -45.25 24.64
N THR A 918 11.50 -46.13 24.55
CA THR A 918 11.73 -47.14 25.58
C THR A 918 12.35 -46.49 26.81
N CYS A 919 11.53 -46.28 27.83
CA CYS A 919 11.97 -45.83 29.14
C CYS A 919 12.90 -46.85 29.81
N SER A 920 14.11 -46.40 30.16
CA SER A 920 14.93 -47.01 31.21
C SER A 920 15.01 -46.04 32.38
N PRO A 921 15.03 -46.53 33.64
CA PRO A 921 15.20 -45.66 34.80
C PRO A 921 16.55 -44.93 34.75
N ALA A 922 16.51 -43.60 34.90
CA ALA A 922 17.70 -42.77 34.97
C ALA A 922 18.23 -42.71 36.41
N TRP A 923 19.56 -42.73 36.54
CA TRP A 923 20.28 -42.54 37.80
C TRP A 923 21.05 -41.23 37.75
N ILE A 924 21.04 -40.48 38.84
CA ILE A 924 21.77 -39.21 38.97
C ILE A 924 22.96 -39.42 39.88
N THR A 925 24.17 -39.13 39.38
CA THR A 925 25.43 -39.20 40.14
C THR A 925 25.92 -37.80 40.46
N LEU A 926 26.13 -37.48 41.74
CA LEU A 926 26.71 -36.19 42.15
C LEU A 926 28.23 -36.17 41.90
N GLN A 927 28.75 -35.03 41.41
CA GLN A 927 30.19 -34.82 41.15
C GLN A 927 30.69 -33.51 41.77
N LYS A 928 31.98 -33.48 42.13
CA LYS A 928 32.66 -32.32 42.74
C LYS A 928 32.97 -31.26 41.68
N SER A 929 32.63 -30.00 41.94
CA SER A 929 33.00 -28.87 41.09
C SER A 929 34.52 -28.63 41.10
N THR A 930 35.08 -28.22 39.95
CA THR A 930 36.53 -28.02 39.75
C THR A 930 36.97 -26.55 39.81
N THR A 931 36.05 -25.61 40.03
CA THR A 931 36.34 -24.17 40.15
C THR A 931 36.32 -23.72 41.62
N ALA A 932 37.47 -23.31 42.15
CA ALA A 932 37.61 -22.63 43.44
C ALA A 932 36.97 -21.21 43.38
N GLU A 933 36.63 -20.52 44.48
CA GLU A 933 37.02 -20.68 45.89
C GLU A 933 35.82 -20.98 46.83
N VAL A 934 36.09 -21.59 47.98
CA VAL A 934 35.12 -21.84 49.06
C VAL A 934 35.69 -21.28 50.36
N CYS A 935 34.87 -20.61 51.17
CA CYS A 935 35.28 -20.19 52.52
C CYS A 935 35.67 -21.42 53.36
N ILE A 936 36.90 -21.39 53.88
CA ILE A 936 37.55 -22.56 54.46
C ILE A 936 36.96 -22.85 55.85
N GLY A 937 36.17 -23.94 55.98
CA GLY A 937 35.80 -24.49 57.29
C GLY A 937 34.37 -25.02 57.49
N SER A 938 33.55 -25.22 56.45
CA SER A 938 32.15 -25.68 56.60
C SER A 938 31.95 -27.19 56.43
N VAL A 939 31.16 -27.78 57.35
CA VAL A 939 30.57 -29.11 57.23
C VAL A 939 29.15 -28.97 56.67
N VAL A 940 28.77 -29.80 55.70
CA VAL A 940 27.51 -29.70 54.94
C VAL A 940 26.75 -31.03 54.99
N ASP A 941 25.44 -30.99 55.30
CA ASP A 941 24.56 -32.16 55.45
C ASP A 941 23.47 -32.18 54.36
N ILE A 942 23.65 -32.96 53.30
CA ILE A 942 22.79 -33.00 52.11
C ILE A 942 21.75 -34.12 52.24
N SER A 943 20.46 -33.88 51.92
CA SER A 943 19.41 -34.92 52.02
C SER A 943 18.37 -34.91 50.89
N ALA A 944 18.23 -36.04 50.18
CA ALA A 944 17.27 -36.18 49.08
C ALA A 944 15.91 -36.72 49.58
N ILE A 945 14.81 -36.15 49.08
CA ILE A 945 13.43 -36.57 49.38
C ILE A 945 12.70 -36.88 48.06
N SER A 946 12.05 -38.04 47.96
CA SER A 946 11.31 -38.45 46.76
C SER A 946 9.85 -37.95 46.75
N ASN A 947 9.17 -38.03 45.59
CA ASN A 947 7.77 -37.56 45.36
C ASN A 947 6.72 -38.06 46.37
N ASN A 948 7.01 -39.13 47.11
CA ASN A 948 6.17 -39.75 48.14
C ASN A 948 6.57 -39.36 49.57
N GLY A 949 7.44 -38.36 49.76
CA GLY A 949 7.86 -37.84 51.07
C GLY A 949 8.89 -38.71 51.81
N ALA A 950 9.43 -39.74 51.18
CA ALA A 950 10.47 -40.58 51.78
C ALA A 950 11.85 -39.90 51.71
N GLN A 951 12.55 -39.83 52.85
CA GLN A 951 13.95 -39.42 52.92
C GLN A 951 14.83 -40.56 52.43
N VAL A 952 15.60 -40.34 51.36
CA VAL A 952 16.28 -41.43 50.63
C VAL A 952 17.70 -41.68 51.16
N THR A 953 18.41 -40.63 51.57
CA THR A 953 19.77 -40.71 52.15
C THR A 953 20.20 -39.35 52.71
N ALA A 954 21.15 -39.33 53.63
CA ALA A 954 21.82 -38.14 54.14
C ALA A 954 23.35 -38.29 53.98
N TRP A 955 24.02 -37.25 53.45
CA TRP A 955 25.48 -37.23 53.28
C TRP A 955 26.09 -36.07 54.05
N ARG A 956 27.13 -36.34 54.85
CA ARG A 956 27.94 -35.30 55.48
C ARG A 956 29.23 -35.07 54.69
N VAL A 957 29.54 -33.83 54.37
CA VAL A 957 30.73 -33.41 53.61
C VAL A 957 31.52 -32.39 54.41
N ASP A 958 32.82 -32.62 54.60
CA ASP A 958 33.74 -31.70 55.29
C ASP A 958 34.93 -31.41 54.38
N ASN A 959 35.25 -30.13 54.16
CA ASN A 959 36.35 -29.65 53.32
C ASN A 959 36.43 -30.31 51.92
N GLY A 960 35.27 -30.67 51.36
CA GLY A 960 35.17 -31.35 50.06
C GLY A 960 35.55 -32.83 50.05
N SER A 961 35.55 -33.49 51.21
CA SER A 961 35.63 -34.94 51.43
C SER A 961 34.31 -35.46 52.02
N LEU A 962 33.80 -36.59 51.51
CA LEU A 962 32.63 -37.26 52.11
C LEU A 962 33.03 -37.90 53.45
N LEU A 963 32.29 -37.63 54.51
CA LEU A 963 32.51 -38.20 55.85
C LEU A 963 31.70 -39.49 56.11
N SER A 964 30.73 -39.83 55.26
CA SER A 964 29.97 -41.08 55.35
C SER A 964 29.55 -41.60 53.97
N GLU A 965 30.11 -42.74 53.57
CA GLU A 965 29.64 -43.48 52.39
C GLU A 965 28.37 -44.27 52.74
N SER A 966 27.26 -43.94 52.08
CA SER A 966 26.15 -44.88 51.93
C SER A 966 26.58 -45.98 50.92
N PRO A 967 26.22 -47.27 51.10
CA PRO A 967 26.69 -48.37 50.27
C PRO A 967 26.41 -48.26 48.75
N THR A 968 25.52 -47.36 48.35
CA THR A 968 25.12 -47.14 46.94
C THR A 968 25.88 -46.03 46.23
N GLY A 969 26.78 -45.32 46.91
CA GLY A 969 27.30 -44.05 46.42
C GLY A 969 26.21 -42.96 46.32
N ALA A 970 26.57 -41.81 45.75
CA ALA A 970 25.67 -40.66 45.61
C ALA A 970 24.72 -40.82 44.40
N MET A 971 23.86 -41.85 44.44
CA MET A 971 22.91 -42.21 43.38
C MET A 971 21.46 -42.07 43.89
N VAL A 972 20.64 -41.27 43.19
CA VAL A 972 19.21 -41.12 43.46
C VAL A 972 18.40 -41.79 42.34
N GLN A 973 17.45 -42.65 42.72
CA GLN A 973 16.49 -43.27 41.81
C GLN A 973 15.24 -42.39 41.68
N VAL A 974 14.92 -41.93 40.47
CA VAL A 974 13.69 -41.17 40.19
C VAL A 974 12.59 -42.14 39.74
N GLY A 975 11.40 -42.01 40.33
CA GLY A 975 10.26 -42.91 40.09
C GLY A 975 9.50 -42.61 38.79
N SER A 976 8.89 -43.64 38.20
CA SER A 976 8.29 -43.64 36.86
C SER A 976 6.88 -43.02 36.73
N TYR A 977 6.46 -42.16 37.66
CA TYR A 977 5.11 -41.58 37.72
C TYR A 977 5.12 -40.04 37.73
N PRO A 978 4.09 -39.36 37.18
CA PRO A 978 4.10 -37.90 37.00
C PRO A 978 4.17 -37.11 38.33
N GLY A 979 5.15 -36.22 38.47
CA GLY A 979 5.27 -35.28 39.59
C GLY A 979 6.69 -34.71 39.78
N THR A 980 6.82 -33.50 40.33
CA THR A 980 8.09 -32.80 40.52
C THR A 980 8.93 -33.39 41.65
N THR A 981 10.05 -34.07 41.32
CA THR A 981 11.01 -34.55 42.34
C THR A 981 11.90 -33.40 42.79
N THR A 982 11.84 -33.09 44.09
CA THR A 982 12.58 -31.98 44.70
C THR A 982 13.73 -32.52 45.53
N ILE A 983 14.97 -32.12 45.20
CA ILE A 983 16.15 -32.52 45.94
C ILE A 983 16.61 -31.33 46.79
N TYR A 984 16.64 -31.52 48.10
CA TYR A 984 17.04 -30.50 49.06
C TYR A 984 18.53 -30.67 49.42
N ALA A 985 19.22 -29.55 49.64
CA ALA A 985 20.57 -29.53 50.18
C ALA A 985 20.65 -28.43 51.23
N ASP A 986 20.43 -28.79 52.49
CA ASP A 986 20.70 -27.89 53.61
C ASP A 986 22.21 -27.72 53.80
N TYR A 987 22.66 -26.49 54.06
CA TYR A 987 24.03 -26.25 54.47
C TYR A 987 24.10 -25.22 55.59
N THR A 988 24.93 -25.51 56.59
CA THR A 988 25.11 -24.63 57.75
C THR A 988 26.50 -24.02 57.67
N ALA A 989 26.60 -22.71 57.43
CA ALA A 989 27.88 -22.03 57.37
C ALA A 989 28.52 -21.92 58.77
N ALA A 990 29.85 -22.02 58.83
CA ALA A 990 30.60 -21.83 60.06
C ALA A 990 30.57 -20.36 60.53
N PRO A 991 30.72 -20.08 61.84
CA PRO A 991 30.70 -18.72 62.36
C PRO A 991 31.76 -17.83 61.70
N GLY A 992 31.33 -16.73 61.08
CA GLY A 992 32.19 -15.79 60.35
C GLY A 992 31.96 -15.74 58.83
N CYS A 993 31.18 -16.67 58.27
CA CYS A 993 30.74 -16.61 56.87
C CYS A 993 29.29 -16.06 56.77
N PRO A 994 28.96 -15.26 55.75
CA PRO A 994 27.59 -14.78 55.55
C PRO A 994 26.70 -15.88 54.97
N GLY A 995 25.65 -16.24 55.72
CA GLY A 995 24.53 -17.07 55.24
C GLY A 995 24.56 -18.54 55.69
N SER A 996 23.72 -18.88 56.66
CA SER A 996 23.10 -20.21 56.72
C SER A 996 21.91 -20.24 55.76
N GLY A 997 21.76 -21.28 54.93
CA GLY A 997 20.64 -21.35 53.99
C GLY A 997 20.43 -22.72 53.37
N THR A 998 19.21 -22.99 52.94
CA THR A 998 18.85 -24.19 52.17
C THR A 998 19.07 -23.92 50.69
N ALA A 999 19.93 -24.70 50.04
CA ALA A 999 20.00 -24.74 48.58
C ALA A 999 19.00 -25.78 48.06
N THR A 1000 17.89 -25.32 47.49
CA THR A 1000 16.91 -26.21 46.84
C THR A 1000 17.16 -26.26 45.34
N THR A 1001 17.29 -27.46 44.79
CA THR A 1001 17.29 -27.67 43.33
C THR A 1001 16.12 -28.56 42.93
N TYR A 1002 15.49 -28.25 41.80
CA TYR A 1002 14.27 -28.89 41.35
C TYR A 1002 14.52 -29.71 40.10
N ILE A 1003 14.08 -30.97 40.09
CA ILE A 1003 14.03 -31.78 38.88
C ILE A 1003 12.57 -31.85 38.45
N ASN A 1004 12.20 -30.94 37.56
CA ASN A 1004 10.88 -30.92 36.94
C ASN A 1004 10.78 -32.02 35.88
N VAL A 1005 10.15 -33.13 36.26
CA VAL A 1005 9.65 -34.16 35.33
C VAL A 1005 8.34 -33.62 34.72
N VAL A 1006 8.40 -33.16 33.46
CA VAL A 1006 7.27 -32.49 32.78
C VAL A 1006 6.58 -33.41 31.78
N ASN A 1007 5.28 -33.65 32.00
CA ASN A 1007 4.38 -34.51 31.21
C ASN A 1007 3.95 -33.81 29.89
N GLN A 1008 3.55 -34.44 28.78
CA GLN A 1008 3.09 -35.82 28.49
C GLN A 1008 3.59 -36.34 27.13
N LEU A 1009 3.54 -37.68 26.94
CA LEU A 1009 3.45 -38.37 25.65
C LEU A 1009 2.31 -39.40 25.72
N TYR A 1010 1.24 -39.25 24.92
CA TYR A 1010 0.19 -40.28 24.73
C TYR A 1010 -0.38 -40.95 26.02
N GLY A 1011 -0.40 -40.27 27.16
CA GLY A 1011 -0.86 -40.84 28.43
C GLY A 1011 0.11 -41.79 29.15
N GLN A 1012 1.38 -41.89 28.73
CA GLN A 1012 2.45 -42.60 29.47
C GLN A 1012 3.77 -41.82 29.51
N SER A 1013 4.51 -41.97 30.61
CA SER A 1013 5.70 -41.16 30.95
C SER A 1013 6.97 -41.64 30.24
N CYS A 1014 7.74 -40.75 29.59
CA CYS A 1014 9.18 -40.93 29.34
C CYS A 1014 9.95 -39.61 29.24
N ASP A 1015 11.16 -39.56 29.83
CA ASP A 1015 11.93 -38.32 30.05
C ASP A 1015 12.89 -37.94 28.92
N GLN A 1016 12.92 -36.64 28.60
CA GLN A 1016 14.19 -35.94 28.43
C GLN A 1016 14.55 -35.22 29.74
N MET A 1017 15.61 -35.65 30.41
CA MET A 1017 16.24 -34.80 31.43
C MET A 1017 16.97 -33.64 30.76
N ARG A 1018 16.42 -32.42 30.86
CA ARG A 1018 17.23 -31.21 30.75
C ARG A 1018 17.93 -30.97 32.08
N MET A 1019 19.21 -31.31 32.16
CA MET A 1019 20.08 -30.62 33.13
C MET A 1019 20.18 -29.16 32.69
N ALA A 1020 19.74 -28.24 33.55
CA ALA A 1020 20.11 -26.85 33.39
C ALA A 1020 21.61 -26.74 33.70
N ASN A 1021 22.44 -26.56 32.68
CA ASN A 1021 23.78 -25.99 32.83
C ASN A 1021 23.67 -24.49 33.17
N THR A 1022 23.02 -24.19 34.28
CA THR A 1022 23.28 -22.98 35.04
C THR A 1022 24.42 -23.30 36.00
N PRO A 1023 25.57 -22.60 35.90
CA PRO A 1023 26.42 -22.44 37.06
C PRO A 1023 25.55 -21.87 38.18
N ALA A 1024 25.33 -22.65 39.23
CA ALA A 1024 24.73 -22.14 40.45
C ALA A 1024 25.78 -21.28 41.15
N ALA A 1025 25.90 -20.02 40.73
CA ALA A 1025 26.47 -19.00 41.59
C ALA A 1025 25.53 -18.86 42.79
N VAL A 1026 26.01 -19.13 43.99
CA VAL A 1026 25.34 -18.66 45.20
C VAL A 1026 25.60 -17.15 45.27
N TYR A 1027 24.73 -16.40 44.60
CA TYR A 1027 24.54 -14.98 44.83
C TYR A 1027 23.17 -14.81 45.47
N PRO A 1028 23.05 -14.07 46.59
CA PRO A 1028 21.77 -13.90 47.25
C PRO A 1028 20.85 -13.09 46.35
N ASN A 1029 19.71 -13.69 45.99
CA ASN A 1029 18.47 -12.94 45.89
C ASN A 1029 17.88 -12.91 47.30
N PRO A 1030 17.61 -11.71 47.82
CA PRO A 1030 16.26 -11.42 48.26
C PRO A 1030 15.57 -10.64 47.15
N ALA A 1031 14.26 -10.86 46.99
CA ALA A 1031 13.39 -9.80 46.53
C ALA A 1031 13.36 -8.75 47.65
N ASP A 1032 14.42 -7.96 47.72
CA ASP A 1032 14.56 -6.92 48.70
C ASP A 1032 13.48 -5.87 48.47
N THR A 1033 13.06 -5.19 49.53
CA THR A 1033 12.03 -4.16 49.42
C THR A 1033 12.55 -2.88 48.76
N TYR A 1034 13.69 -2.94 48.06
CA TYR A 1034 14.44 -1.86 47.45
C TYR A 1034 15.15 -2.29 46.16
N VAL A 1035 15.64 -1.31 45.39
CA VAL A 1035 16.50 -1.48 44.21
C VAL A 1035 17.73 -0.58 44.33
N ASP A 1036 18.90 -1.18 44.16
CA ASP A 1036 20.20 -0.49 44.18
C ASP A 1036 20.56 0.06 42.79
N VAL A 1037 20.63 1.39 42.69
CA VAL A 1037 21.04 2.13 41.49
C VAL A 1037 22.52 2.46 41.59
N ARG A 1038 23.35 1.63 40.96
CA ARG A 1038 24.81 1.81 40.92
C ARG A 1038 25.21 3.01 40.07
N ASN A 1039 26.28 3.71 40.46
CA ASN A 1039 26.86 4.82 39.72
C ASN A 1039 27.28 4.36 38.31
N PRO A 1040 26.64 4.80 37.22
CA PRO A 1040 26.99 4.37 35.87
C PRO A 1040 28.15 5.19 35.28
N PHE A 1041 28.64 6.21 35.99
CA PHE A 1041 29.64 7.15 35.50
C PHE A 1041 31.05 6.75 35.97
N THR A 1042 32.03 6.85 35.06
CA THR A 1042 33.42 6.41 35.27
C THR A 1042 34.27 7.32 36.17
N ASN A 1043 33.65 8.23 36.93
CA ASN A 1043 34.33 9.16 37.82
C ASN A 1043 33.51 9.42 39.10
N ASP A 1044 34.22 9.61 40.21
CA ASP A 1044 33.65 9.72 41.57
C ASP A 1044 33.00 11.09 41.87
N LYS A 1045 32.33 11.69 40.88
CA LYS A 1045 31.58 12.94 41.06
C LYS A 1045 30.15 12.66 41.52
N PRO A 1046 29.53 13.57 42.29
CA PRO A 1046 28.15 13.42 42.74
C PRO A 1046 27.19 13.28 41.55
N TYR A 1047 26.27 12.33 41.62
CA TYR A 1047 25.24 12.07 40.61
C TYR A 1047 23.85 12.01 41.25
N HIS A 1048 22.82 12.32 40.46
CA HIS A 1048 21.43 12.33 40.88
C HIS A 1048 20.69 11.10 40.34
N VAL A 1049 19.76 10.58 41.13
CA VAL A 1049 18.84 9.48 40.74
C VAL A 1049 17.40 9.94 40.96
N GLU A 1050 16.58 9.82 39.92
CA GLU A 1050 15.21 10.33 39.86
C GLU A 1050 14.26 9.20 39.40
N LEU A 1051 13.25 8.86 40.20
CA LEU A 1051 12.22 7.86 39.88
C LEU A 1051 10.91 8.54 39.48
N TYR A 1052 10.34 8.14 38.36
CA TYR A 1052 9.07 8.62 37.81
C TYR A 1052 8.09 7.45 37.63
N ASN A 1053 6.79 7.70 37.70
CA ASN A 1053 5.79 6.70 37.27
C ASN A 1053 5.59 6.68 35.75
N ASP A 1054 4.78 5.72 35.29
CA ASP A 1054 4.24 5.56 33.93
C ASP A 1054 3.71 6.84 33.26
N ARG A 1055 3.25 7.83 34.05
CA ARG A 1055 2.74 9.13 33.59
C ARG A 1055 3.78 10.26 33.67
N GLY A 1056 5.05 9.94 33.93
CA GLY A 1056 6.15 10.91 33.97
C GLY A 1056 6.13 11.85 35.19
N ARG A 1057 5.35 11.55 36.23
CA ARG A 1057 5.39 12.29 37.50
C ARG A 1057 6.56 11.81 38.34
N LEU A 1058 7.42 12.75 38.75
CA LEU A 1058 8.53 12.47 39.69
C LEU A 1058 7.96 12.01 41.04
N LEU A 1059 8.41 10.84 41.50
CA LEU A 1059 8.05 10.24 42.79
C LEU A 1059 9.17 10.34 43.82
N LEU A 1060 10.43 10.27 43.39
CA LEU A 1060 11.60 10.30 44.26
C LEU A 1060 12.79 10.93 43.53
N SER A 1061 13.61 11.73 44.23
CA SER A 1061 14.86 12.28 43.72
C SER A 1061 15.91 12.30 44.82
N GLN A 1062 17.11 11.80 44.54
CA GLN A 1062 18.23 11.66 45.49
C GLN A 1062 19.56 12.01 44.82
N THR A 1063 20.59 12.30 45.64
CA THR A 1063 21.95 12.62 45.17
C THR A 1063 22.96 11.73 45.88
N GLY A 1064 23.70 10.92 45.13
CA GLY A 1064 24.75 10.04 45.66
C GLY A 1064 26.14 10.56 45.37
N ARG A 1065 27.06 10.24 46.29
CA ARG A 1065 28.51 10.38 46.12
C ARG A 1065 29.24 9.03 46.21
N GLU A 1066 28.48 7.97 46.45
CA GLU A 1066 28.95 6.60 46.63
C GLU A 1066 28.68 5.79 45.35
N SER A 1067 29.29 4.62 45.24
CA SER A 1067 29.15 3.77 44.05
C SER A 1067 27.73 3.21 43.85
N VAL A 1068 26.81 3.38 44.81
CA VAL A 1068 25.41 2.92 44.76
C VAL A 1068 24.49 3.91 45.50
N ILE A 1069 23.24 4.05 45.03
CA ILE A 1069 22.12 4.70 45.74
C ILE A 1069 20.98 3.69 45.88
N HIS A 1070 20.34 3.67 47.05
CA HIS A 1070 19.39 2.64 47.45
C HIS A 1070 17.94 3.16 47.42
N LEU A 1071 17.04 2.51 46.67
CA LEU A 1071 15.66 2.97 46.45
C LEU A 1071 14.61 1.96 46.93
N GLU A 1072 13.98 2.19 48.08
CA GLU A 1072 12.89 1.34 48.60
C GLU A 1072 11.68 1.26 47.63
N THR A 1073 11.38 0.07 47.13
CA THR A 1073 10.31 -0.27 46.19
C THR A 1073 8.98 -0.65 46.85
N LYS A 1074 8.98 -1.16 48.09
CA LYS A 1074 7.74 -1.55 48.82
C LYS A 1074 6.71 -0.42 48.98
N VAL A 1075 7.15 0.83 48.92
CA VAL A 1075 6.30 2.02 49.09
C VAL A 1075 5.57 2.44 47.81
N PHE A 1076 5.86 1.79 46.66
CA PHE A 1076 5.25 2.09 45.38
C PHE A 1076 4.32 0.94 44.93
N PRO A 1077 3.09 1.20 44.44
CA PRO A 1077 2.19 0.15 43.94
C PRO A 1077 2.79 -0.68 42.79
N ALA A 1078 2.24 -1.87 42.55
CA ALA A 1078 2.62 -2.66 41.38
C ALA A 1078 2.35 -1.88 40.08
N GLY A 1079 3.32 -1.84 39.16
CA GLY A 1079 3.28 -0.99 37.98
C GLY A 1079 4.66 -0.76 37.35
N LEU A 1080 4.69 -0.02 36.24
CA LEU A 1080 5.93 0.34 35.54
C LEU A 1080 6.42 1.73 35.98
N TYR A 1081 7.72 1.84 36.26
CA TYR A 1081 8.37 3.07 36.69
C TYR A 1081 9.67 3.31 35.91
N HIS A 1082 10.09 4.57 35.82
CA HIS A 1082 11.25 5.01 35.06
C HIS A 1082 12.27 5.66 35.99
N ILE A 1083 13.49 5.12 36.04
CA ILE A 1083 14.63 5.70 36.77
C ILE A 1083 15.49 6.48 35.79
N GLN A 1084 15.92 7.67 36.19
CA GLN A 1084 16.91 8.48 35.47
C GLN A 1084 18.09 8.77 36.37
N VAL A 1085 19.31 8.56 35.86
CA VAL A 1085 20.56 8.72 36.60
C VAL A 1085 21.41 9.75 35.88
N ARG A 1086 21.75 10.86 36.55
CA ARG A 1086 22.29 12.08 35.92
C ARG A 1086 23.55 12.58 36.62
N GLN A 1087 24.62 12.82 35.87
CA GLN A 1087 25.84 13.47 36.37
C GLN A 1087 26.26 14.55 35.39
N GLY A 1088 26.12 15.82 35.79
CA GLY A 1088 26.27 16.96 34.88
C GLY A 1088 25.23 16.91 33.75
N LYS A 1089 25.70 16.82 32.50
CA LYS A 1089 24.85 16.71 31.30
C LYS A 1089 24.55 15.27 30.86
N THR A 1090 25.25 14.28 31.42
CA THR A 1090 25.13 12.88 31.01
C THR A 1090 24.01 12.21 31.79
N MET A 1091 23.15 11.45 31.10
CA MET A 1091 21.95 10.83 31.67
C MET A 1091 21.80 9.40 31.18
N HIS A 1092 21.65 8.45 32.10
CA HIS A 1092 21.21 7.09 31.84
C HIS A 1092 19.74 6.96 32.26
N ARG A 1093 18.99 6.09 31.58
CA ARG A 1093 17.58 5.83 31.87
C ARG A 1093 17.34 4.33 31.94
N PHE A 1094 16.57 3.91 32.93
CA PHE A 1094 16.23 2.52 33.20
C PHE A 1094 14.74 2.42 33.47
N ASN A 1095 14.13 1.27 33.19
CA ASN A 1095 12.73 0.99 33.53
C ASN A 1095 12.72 -0.14 34.55
N ILE A 1096 11.85 -0.05 35.56
CA ILE A 1096 11.59 -1.12 36.51
C ILE A 1096 10.10 -1.46 36.49
N ALA A 1097 9.76 -2.74 36.59
CA ALA A 1097 8.41 -3.21 36.83
C ALA A 1097 8.34 -3.70 38.28
N ILE A 1098 7.52 -3.05 39.10
CA ILE A 1098 7.26 -3.49 40.48
C ILE A 1098 6.03 -4.40 40.43
N GLN A 1099 6.14 -5.57 41.05
CA GLN A 1099 5.07 -6.54 41.26
C GLN A 1099 5.16 -6.98 42.73
N HIS A 1100 4.02 -7.11 43.41
CA HIS A 1100 3.91 -7.49 44.81
C HIS A 1100 3.17 -8.82 44.95
#